data_AF-A0A1W1D0T6-F1
#
_entry.id   AF-A0A1W1D0T6-F1
#
_cell.length_a   1.000
_cell.length_b   1.000
_cell.length_c   1.000
_cell.angle_alpha   90.00
_cell.angle_beta   90.00
_cell.angle_gamma   90.00
#
_symmetry.space_group_name_H-M   'P 1'
#
loop_
_entity.id
_entity.type
_entity.pdbx_description
1 polymer ?
#
loop_
_entity_poly.entity_id
_entity_poly.type
_entity_poly.pdbx_seq_one_letter_code
_entity_poly.pdbx_strand_id
1 'polypeptide(L)'
;MTRAFSKLSSLLLGTTLAVSVATAGSGELQKIMKKRGLTENDVIRAAKTYLPTGGRDEFVVFSSGGQSGQIMVYGVPSMKILKYVAVFTPEPWQGYGFDEDSKAVLRQGNIRGREINWGDTHHPAISEKDGKYDGKWLVINDKANPRVAVIDLEDFETKQIVVNPVFKSDHGGAFFTPNSEYIIEACQYAAPFDNNYHPIEEYKETYRGGVTLWKFDSKKGRIQKDKSFVLELPPYMQDLSDSGKGASYGWGFTNSFNSEMYTGGIEVGMPPFEAGCSRNDTDFLHVYNWEKLAKLAQDPKNVKVVNGIRIVPMDVAVKNDALFLIPEPKSPHGVDVSPDGEYITVCGKLDTHASVYKWSKIKKLIADKKYAGKDPYGIPILDMKAALHGQVELGLGPLHNQYSNVDGEIYTSLYVDSQVVKWNYKDLKVLDKVNVHYNIGHLCGMEGKSADPQGKYIIALNKLAIDRFQNVGPLHPQNHQLIDISGKKMDLLYDMPVPLGEPHQAVAIRAEKLHPKVRYAMGTNTKTGEMHKGKTLAGQERIERDGNKVTVYATMVRSHINPERITVNKGDIITMHITNLERAEDETHGFTVDNYDVHMSLEPGETSTIKFTADIEGVFPYYCTEFCSALHLEMMGYLMVKDPDKKYVSAQKLKMKTMSPEELKAEYDKTVAVNAATDKVIQSVVKFLKDNHYEKHEVVKNLVTDALDQYGKIKGQKAKSDEAVKAGDLEKAILFENMIWQYMVKTADVGIRAKDALVRLIATKQSTAVQRGEKAFGEGGCGGCHVIGKVSSGPDLTGVLQRHGEDSAKWVANFVKNPASKYKEPYVKGMIDYFNLKMPNQNMSDEEIKDIIEYFKWVDENANLF
;
A
#
# COMPACT_ATOMS: atom_id res chain seq x y z
N MET A 1 58.60 -31.16 -75.84
CA MET A 1 58.11 -32.56 -75.87
C MET A 1 58.09 -33.05 -74.42
N THR A 2 56.93 -32.99 -73.74
CA THR A 2 55.97 -34.10 -73.47
C THR A 2 56.42 -34.97 -72.29
N ARG A 3 55.67 -35.28 -71.22
CA ARG A 3 54.22 -35.31 -70.92
C ARG A 3 54.05 -35.39 -69.39
N ALA A 4 53.18 -34.57 -68.79
CA ALA A 4 51.90 -34.97 -68.17
C ALA A 4 51.93 -35.16 -66.62
N PHE A 5 51.04 -34.38 -65.99
CA PHE A 5 50.79 -34.16 -64.57
C PHE A 5 49.96 -35.27 -63.90
N SER A 6 50.15 -35.52 -62.60
CA SER A 6 49.27 -35.02 -61.51
C SER A 6 49.52 -35.76 -60.19
N LYS A 7 49.21 -35.08 -59.08
CA LYS A 7 49.18 -35.50 -57.66
C LYS A 7 50.41 -35.16 -56.80
N LEU A 8 50.04 -34.65 -55.61
CA LEU A 8 50.83 -34.25 -54.45
C LEU A 8 51.72 -33.02 -54.63
N SER A 9 51.26 -31.88 -54.11
CA SER A 9 51.92 -31.12 -53.02
C SER A 9 51.41 -29.68 -52.99
N SER A 10 50.49 -29.40 -52.07
CA SER A 10 50.21 -28.06 -51.55
C SER A 10 49.48 -28.17 -50.21
N LEU A 11 50.10 -28.93 -49.30
CA LEU A 11 50.02 -28.66 -47.86
C LEU A 11 51.05 -27.55 -47.58
N LEU A 12 50.75 -26.66 -46.62
CA LEU A 12 51.59 -25.54 -46.13
C LEU A 12 51.51 -24.23 -46.92
N LEU A 13 50.35 -23.56 -46.89
CA LEU A 13 50.22 -22.10 -46.79
C LEU A 13 48.73 -21.73 -46.70
N GLY A 14 48.13 -22.04 -45.56
CA GLY A 14 46.75 -21.68 -45.22
C GLY A 14 46.43 -21.77 -43.72
N THR A 15 47.47 -21.92 -42.89
CA THR A 15 47.42 -21.89 -41.43
C THR A 15 47.97 -20.54 -40.99
N THR A 16 47.12 -19.52 -40.87
CA THR A 16 47.29 -18.29 -40.04
C THR A 16 46.29 -17.21 -40.47
N LEU A 17 44.98 -17.42 -40.33
CA LEU A 17 43.96 -16.33 -40.26
C LEU A 17 42.53 -16.91 -40.08
N ALA A 18 42.31 -17.75 -39.06
CA ALA A 18 40.96 -18.16 -38.66
C ALA A 18 40.87 -18.75 -37.23
N VAL A 19 41.81 -18.44 -36.33
CA VAL A 19 41.76 -18.94 -34.94
C VAL A 19 42.25 -17.87 -33.97
N SER A 20 41.40 -16.88 -33.69
CA SER A 20 41.60 -15.99 -32.54
C SER A 20 40.35 -15.23 -32.09
N VAL A 21 39.15 -15.78 -32.32
CA VAL A 21 37.93 -15.33 -31.62
C VAL A 21 36.99 -16.54 -31.44
N ALA A 22 37.13 -17.31 -30.35
CA ALA A 22 36.07 -18.14 -29.71
C ALA A 22 36.57 -19.28 -28.78
N THR A 23 37.59 -19.09 -27.93
CA THR A 23 37.99 -20.16 -26.97
C THR A 23 38.24 -19.71 -25.53
N ALA A 24 37.81 -18.51 -25.12
CA ALA A 24 37.97 -18.04 -23.73
C ALA A 24 36.71 -18.17 -22.85
N GLY A 25 35.53 -18.50 -23.38
CA GLY A 25 34.26 -18.44 -22.63
C GLY A 25 33.65 -19.79 -22.17
N SER A 26 34.11 -20.92 -22.70
CA SER A 26 33.52 -22.23 -22.37
C SER A 26 33.97 -22.75 -21.00
N GLY A 27 35.24 -22.55 -20.64
CA GLY A 27 35.84 -23.18 -19.47
C GLY A 27 35.26 -22.78 -18.12
N GLU A 28 34.84 -21.52 -17.93
CA GLU A 28 34.33 -21.06 -16.63
C GLU A 28 32.90 -21.54 -16.35
N LEU A 29 31.99 -21.42 -17.33
CA LEU A 29 30.63 -21.94 -17.22
C LEU A 29 30.65 -23.45 -16.96
N GLN A 30 31.48 -24.20 -17.68
CA GLN A 30 31.62 -25.65 -17.49
C GLN A 30 32.21 -26.02 -16.12
N LYS A 31 33.17 -25.24 -15.60
CA LYS A 31 33.66 -25.41 -14.23
C LYS A 31 32.56 -25.16 -13.20
N ILE A 32 31.74 -24.13 -13.37
CA ILE A 32 30.61 -23.82 -12.48
C ILE A 32 29.57 -24.94 -12.52
N MET A 33 29.16 -25.36 -13.72
CA MET A 33 28.21 -26.46 -13.91
C MET A 33 28.71 -27.73 -13.23
N LYS A 34 29.99 -28.11 -13.45
CA LYS A 34 30.59 -29.28 -12.79
C LYS A 34 30.66 -29.12 -11.27
N LYS A 35 31.06 -27.95 -10.75
CA LYS A 35 31.17 -27.69 -9.30
C LYS A 35 29.82 -27.76 -8.60
N ARG A 36 28.74 -27.32 -9.28
CA ARG A 36 27.39 -27.27 -8.72
C ARG A 36 26.50 -28.45 -9.12
N GLY A 37 26.98 -29.35 -9.99
CA GLY A 37 26.19 -30.46 -10.52
C GLY A 37 25.06 -30.05 -11.46
N LEU A 38 25.19 -28.93 -12.18
CA LEU A 38 24.13 -28.40 -13.05
C LEU A 38 24.17 -29.04 -14.44
N THR A 39 22.99 -29.33 -14.98
CA THR A 39 22.79 -29.72 -16.38
C THR A 39 22.70 -28.50 -17.30
N GLU A 40 22.81 -28.70 -18.62
CA GLU A 40 22.61 -27.63 -19.60
C GLU A 40 21.19 -27.04 -19.53
N ASN A 41 20.18 -27.89 -19.27
CA ASN A 41 18.80 -27.43 -19.11
C ASN A 41 18.64 -26.55 -17.87
N ASP A 42 19.32 -26.85 -16.77
CA ASP A 42 19.30 -25.99 -15.57
C ASP A 42 19.85 -24.60 -15.88
N VAL A 43 20.92 -24.52 -16.69
CA VAL A 43 21.50 -23.25 -17.13
C VAL A 43 20.54 -22.50 -18.07
N ILE A 44 19.87 -23.20 -18.99
CA ILE A 44 18.87 -22.59 -19.88
C ILE A 44 17.69 -22.04 -19.07
N ARG A 45 17.14 -22.81 -18.13
CA ARG A 45 16.02 -22.38 -17.27
C ARG A 45 16.41 -21.21 -16.38
N ALA A 46 17.62 -21.23 -15.81
CA ALA A 46 18.17 -20.09 -15.10
C ALA A 46 18.29 -18.86 -16.02
N ALA A 47 18.77 -19.01 -17.25
CA ALA A 47 18.87 -17.91 -18.20
C ALA A 47 17.51 -17.35 -18.64
N LYS A 48 16.45 -18.18 -18.70
CA LYS A 48 15.08 -17.73 -19.02
C LYS A 48 14.44 -16.89 -17.91
N THR A 49 14.89 -17.02 -16.67
CA THR A 49 14.35 -16.32 -15.49
C THR A 49 15.29 -15.23 -14.95
N TYR A 50 16.56 -15.29 -15.32
CA TYR A 50 17.55 -14.31 -14.92
C TYR A 50 17.33 -12.96 -15.59
N LEU A 51 17.31 -11.90 -14.78
CA LEU A 51 17.41 -10.52 -15.24
C LEU A 51 18.73 -9.91 -14.74
N PRO A 52 19.50 -9.22 -15.59
CA PRO A 52 20.68 -8.49 -15.13
C PRO A 52 20.28 -7.35 -14.18
N THR A 53 21.25 -6.81 -13.44
CA THR A 53 21.05 -5.65 -12.56
C THR A 53 20.36 -4.51 -13.30
N GLY A 54 19.28 -3.98 -12.73
CA GLY A 54 18.44 -2.94 -13.33
C GLY A 54 17.42 -3.44 -14.36
N GLY A 55 17.43 -4.73 -14.70
CA GLY A 55 16.42 -5.36 -15.56
C GLY A 55 15.02 -5.32 -14.94
N ARG A 56 14.00 -5.16 -15.80
CA ARG A 56 12.58 -5.10 -15.42
C ARG A 56 11.85 -6.33 -15.93
N ASP A 57 10.90 -6.80 -15.13
CA ASP A 57 10.00 -7.90 -15.47
C ASP A 57 9.00 -7.47 -16.55
N GLU A 58 8.54 -8.45 -17.36
CA GLU A 58 7.55 -8.21 -18.42
C GLU A 58 6.13 -8.13 -17.83
N PHE A 59 5.87 -8.92 -16.78
CA PHE A 59 4.58 -8.94 -16.09
C PHE A 59 4.77 -8.73 -14.59
N VAL A 60 3.72 -8.20 -13.97
CA VAL A 60 3.57 -8.08 -12.52
C VAL A 60 2.40 -8.96 -12.09
N VAL A 61 2.60 -9.72 -11.02
CA VAL A 61 1.59 -10.62 -10.46
C VAL A 61 1.14 -10.10 -9.10
N PHE A 62 -0.17 -10.08 -8.89
CA PHE A 62 -0.82 -9.82 -7.63
C PHE A 62 -1.39 -11.14 -7.10
N SER A 63 -0.76 -11.67 -6.06
CA SER A 63 -1.14 -12.92 -5.41
C SER A 63 -1.85 -12.61 -4.09
N SER A 64 -2.90 -13.35 -3.78
CA SER A 64 -3.41 -13.38 -2.40
C SER A 64 -2.29 -13.79 -1.44
N GLY A 65 -2.33 -13.28 -0.21
CA GLY A 65 -1.47 -13.74 0.88
C GLY A 65 -2.12 -14.83 1.74
N GLY A 66 -3.28 -15.35 1.33
CA GLY A 66 -4.08 -16.27 2.14
C GLY A 66 -4.39 -15.68 3.51
N GLN A 67 -4.14 -16.49 4.53
CA GLN A 67 -4.42 -16.23 5.95
C GLN A 67 -3.57 -15.11 6.56
N SER A 68 -2.60 -14.58 5.82
CA SER A 68 -1.84 -13.40 6.24
C SER A 68 -2.69 -12.12 6.17
N GLY A 69 -3.63 -12.06 5.21
CA GLY A 69 -4.52 -10.92 5.00
C GLY A 69 -3.94 -9.80 4.12
N GLN A 70 -2.75 -9.97 3.53
CA GLN A 70 -2.11 -9.04 2.59
C GLN A 70 -2.24 -9.51 1.12
N ILE A 71 -1.77 -8.67 0.19
CA ILE A 71 -1.44 -9.06 -1.19
C ILE A 71 0.08 -9.13 -1.35
N MET A 72 0.58 -10.16 -2.03
CA MET A 72 1.98 -10.27 -2.44
C MET A 72 2.12 -9.87 -3.92
N VAL A 73 3.08 -9.00 -4.22
CA VAL A 73 3.37 -8.50 -5.58
C VAL A 73 4.75 -9.00 -6.02
N TYR A 74 4.84 -9.66 -7.18
CA TYR A 74 6.11 -10.15 -7.72
C TYR A 74 6.20 -10.04 -9.24
N GLY A 75 7.41 -10.00 -9.77
CA GLY A 75 7.69 -9.87 -11.21
C GLY A 75 7.83 -11.22 -11.93
N VAL A 76 7.50 -11.26 -13.22
CA VAL A 76 7.71 -12.42 -14.12
C VAL A 76 8.49 -11.96 -15.36
N PRO A 77 9.56 -12.68 -15.78
CA PRO A 77 9.89 -14.06 -15.40
C PRO A 77 10.83 -14.22 -14.20
N SER A 78 11.25 -13.15 -13.53
CA SER A 78 12.27 -13.27 -12.47
C SER A 78 11.79 -13.91 -11.18
N MET A 79 10.47 -13.91 -10.95
CA MET A 79 9.83 -14.41 -9.73
C MET A 79 10.31 -13.69 -8.46
N LYS A 80 10.85 -12.46 -8.60
CA LYS A 80 11.26 -11.64 -7.46
C LYS A 80 10.05 -10.98 -6.83
N ILE A 81 9.90 -11.14 -5.51
CA ILE A 81 8.93 -10.37 -4.72
C ILE A 81 9.35 -8.90 -4.75
N LEU A 82 8.41 -8.04 -5.12
CA LEU A 82 8.60 -6.60 -5.29
C LEU A 82 8.01 -5.82 -4.13
N LYS A 83 6.84 -6.23 -3.62
CA LYS A 83 6.10 -5.51 -2.57
C LYS A 83 5.08 -6.44 -1.90
N TYR A 84 4.74 -6.16 -0.65
CA TYR A 84 3.49 -6.59 -0.03
C TYR A 84 2.54 -5.38 0.05
N VAL A 85 1.24 -5.58 -0.06
CA VAL A 85 0.24 -4.53 0.14
C VAL A 85 -0.59 -4.90 1.36
N ALA A 86 -0.59 -4.03 2.36
CA ALA A 86 -1.42 -4.20 3.55
C ALA A 86 -2.91 -4.04 3.21
N VAL A 87 -3.76 -4.94 3.73
CA VAL A 87 -5.20 -4.94 3.44
C VAL A 87 -6.04 -5.15 4.69
N PHE A 88 -6.15 -6.41 5.16
CA PHE A 88 -7.06 -6.80 6.23
C PHE A 88 -6.39 -6.99 7.59
N THR A 89 -5.05 -6.98 7.59
CA THR A 89 -4.18 -7.19 8.75
C THR A 89 -3.29 -5.96 8.90
N PRO A 90 -3.05 -5.47 10.13
CA PRO A 90 -2.03 -4.47 10.37
C PRO A 90 -0.68 -4.92 9.81
N GLU A 91 0.05 -4.01 9.16
CA GLU A 91 1.36 -4.27 8.60
C GLU A 91 2.36 -3.27 9.15
N PRO A 92 3.22 -3.67 10.10
CA PRO A 92 4.05 -2.74 10.85
C PRO A 92 5.09 -2.04 9.98
N TRP A 93 5.68 -2.66 8.96
CA TRP A 93 6.67 -1.97 8.12
C TRP A 93 6.04 -0.80 7.34
N GLN A 94 4.79 -0.95 6.90
CA GLN A 94 4.06 0.11 6.19
C GLN A 94 3.35 1.08 7.14
N GLY A 95 3.40 0.86 8.46
CA GLY A 95 2.59 1.57 9.45
C GLY A 95 1.08 1.38 9.32
N TYR A 96 0.62 0.53 8.40
CA TYR A 96 -0.79 0.29 8.17
C TYR A 96 -1.44 -0.36 9.39
N GLY A 97 -2.49 0.26 9.92
CA GLY A 97 -3.16 -0.15 11.15
C GLY A 97 -2.55 0.43 12.43
N PHE A 98 -1.50 1.26 12.33
CA PHE A 98 -0.83 1.91 13.47
C PHE A 98 -1.01 3.44 13.48
N ASP A 99 -1.11 4.07 12.31
CA ASP A 99 -1.53 5.48 12.16
C ASP A 99 -3.06 5.61 12.06
N GLU A 100 -3.60 6.80 12.35
CA GLU A 100 -5.05 7.06 12.39
C GLU A 100 -5.71 6.96 11.00
N ASP A 101 -4.99 7.31 9.94
CA ASP A 101 -5.53 7.34 8.58
C ASP A 101 -5.70 5.91 8.03
N SER A 102 -4.69 5.05 8.21
CA SER A 102 -4.77 3.63 7.86
C SER A 102 -5.68 2.83 8.80
N LYS A 103 -5.66 3.12 10.12
CA LYS A 103 -6.65 2.58 11.07
C LYS A 103 -8.06 2.90 10.63
N ALA A 104 -8.33 4.12 10.17
CA ALA A 104 -9.66 4.48 9.70
C ALA A 104 -10.12 3.60 8.53
N VAL A 105 -9.23 3.22 7.61
CA VAL A 105 -9.54 2.26 6.53
C VAL A 105 -9.76 0.86 7.08
N LEU A 106 -8.83 0.35 7.90
CA LEU A 106 -8.93 -0.99 8.50
C LEU A 106 -10.24 -1.17 9.29
N ARG A 107 -10.66 -0.13 10.03
CA ARG A 107 -11.88 -0.12 10.84
C ARG A 107 -13.17 -0.07 10.02
N GLN A 108 -13.12 0.25 8.73
CA GLN A 108 -14.26 0.04 7.83
C GLN A 108 -14.62 -1.45 7.72
N GLY A 109 -13.66 -2.34 7.98
CA GLY A 109 -13.82 -3.78 8.04
C GLY A 109 -14.35 -4.33 9.37
N ASN A 110 -14.73 -3.46 10.33
CA ASN A 110 -15.28 -3.93 11.61
C ASN A 110 -16.65 -4.58 11.41
N ILE A 111 -16.85 -5.75 12.02
CA ILE A 111 -18.08 -6.53 11.89
C ILE A 111 -18.82 -6.52 13.23
N ARG A 112 -20.08 -6.06 13.20
CA ARG A 112 -20.98 -6.04 14.39
C ARG A 112 -20.34 -5.39 15.63
N GLY A 113 -19.62 -4.28 15.42
CA GLY A 113 -18.95 -3.52 16.49
C GLY A 113 -17.65 -4.14 17.00
N ARG A 114 -17.13 -5.20 16.36
CA ARG A 114 -15.87 -5.83 16.72
C ARG A 114 -14.76 -5.44 15.76
N GLU A 115 -13.58 -5.21 16.32
CA GLU A 115 -12.35 -5.03 15.54
C GLU A 115 -11.89 -6.35 14.95
N ILE A 116 -11.64 -6.34 13.63
CA ILE A 116 -11.11 -7.50 12.89
C ILE A 116 -9.74 -7.13 12.37
N ASN A 117 -8.69 -7.83 12.85
CA ASN A 117 -7.29 -7.50 12.60
C ASN A 117 -6.52 -8.61 11.87
N TRP A 118 -7.21 -9.61 11.36
CA TRP A 118 -6.66 -10.63 10.47
C TRP A 118 -7.63 -10.85 9.31
N GLY A 119 -7.17 -11.48 8.23
CA GLY A 119 -8.04 -11.85 7.11
C GLY A 119 -7.47 -13.02 6.32
N ASP A 120 -8.33 -13.61 5.50
CA ASP A 120 -8.01 -14.75 4.65
C ASP A 120 -8.27 -14.38 3.18
N THR A 121 -7.29 -13.72 2.57
CA THR A 121 -7.38 -13.21 1.20
C THR A 121 -7.44 -14.34 0.18
N HIS A 122 -8.40 -14.30 -0.75
CA HIS A 122 -8.57 -15.39 -1.71
C HIS A 122 -8.34 -14.97 -3.18
N HIS A 123 -9.22 -14.14 -3.73
CA HIS A 123 -9.31 -13.90 -5.17
C HIS A 123 -9.06 -12.43 -5.53
N PRO A 124 -7.80 -12.06 -5.84
CA PRO A 124 -7.51 -10.75 -6.39
C PRO A 124 -8.10 -10.64 -7.80
N ALA A 125 -8.62 -9.48 -8.15
CA ALA A 125 -9.06 -9.15 -9.52
C ALA A 125 -8.68 -7.71 -9.89
N ILE A 126 -8.28 -7.51 -11.14
CA ILE A 126 -7.88 -6.20 -11.68
C ILE A 126 -9.08 -5.61 -12.42
N SER A 127 -9.26 -4.29 -12.31
CA SER A 127 -10.30 -3.58 -13.06
C SER A 127 -10.13 -3.74 -14.57
N GLU A 128 -11.27 -3.82 -15.24
CA GLU A 128 -11.39 -4.05 -16.68
C GLU A 128 -12.09 -2.89 -17.38
N LYS A 129 -11.67 -2.67 -18.62
CA LYS A 129 -12.37 -1.89 -19.65
C LYS A 129 -12.45 -2.74 -20.92
N ASP A 130 -13.66 -2.92 -21.45
CA ASP A 130 -13.93 -3.79 -22.60
C ASP A 130 -13.37 -5.22 -22.41
N GLY A 131 -13.43 -5.72 -21.18
CA GLY A 131 -12.91 -7.04 -20.79
C GLY A 131 -11.39 -7.12 -20.63
N LYS A 132 -10.66 -6.00 -20.74
CA LYS A 132 -9.20 -5.96 -20.68
C LYS A 132 -8.73 -5.23 -19.43
N TYR A 133 -7.71 -5.76 -18.76
CA TYR A 133 -7.15 -5.11 -17.58
C TYR A 133 -6.63 -3.71 -17.92
N ASP A 134 -7.03 -2.73 -17.10
CA ASP A 134 -6.70 -1.32 -17.26
C ASP A 134 -5.59 -0.83 -16.31
N GLY A 135 -5.17 -1.68 -15.35
CA GLY A 135 -4.07 -1.40 -14.43
C GLY A 135 -4.37 -0.34 -13.37
N LYS A 136 -5.64 -0.02 -13.09
CA LYS A 136 -6.02 1.05 -12.16
C LYS A 136 -6.37 0.58 -10.75
N TRP A 137 -7.23 -0.42 -10.65
CA TRP A 137 -7.76 -0.88 -9.38
C TRP A 137 -7.53 -2.38 -9.24
N LEU A 138 -7.20 -2.79 -8.02
CA LEU A 138 -7.21 -4.18 -7.60
C LEU A 138 -8.27 -4.32 -6.50
N VAL A 139 -9.04 -5.40 -6.55
CA VAL A 139 -9.95 -5.76 -5.46
C VAL A 139 -9.59 -7.14 -4.94
N ILE A 140 -9.84 -7.37 -3.66
CA ILE A 140 -9.56 -8.63 -2.97
C ILE A 140 -10.61 -8.88 -1.91
N ASN A 141 -11.04 -10.13 -1.79
CA ASN A 141 -12.03 -10.59 -0.83
C ASN A 141 -11.37 -11.22 0.41
N ASP A 142 -12.08 -11.22 1.54
CA ASP A 142 -11.71 -11.93 2.78
C ASP A 142 -12.74 -13.01 3.09
N LYS A 143 -12.34 -14.26 2.93
CA LYS A 143 -13.21 -15.42 3.16
C LYS A 143 -13.69 -15.53 4.59
N ALA A 144 -12.79 -15.29 5.54
CA ALA A 144 -13.03 -15.57 6.96
C ALA A 144 -14.01 -14.55 7.57
N ASN A 145 -13.92 -13.30 7.12
CA ASN A 145 -14.79 -12.22 7.54
C ASN A 145 -15.26 -11.49 6.28
N PRO A 146 -16.48 -11.76 5.77
CA PRO A 146 -16.88 -11.43 4.40
C PRO A 146 -16.77 -9.92 4.14
N ARG A 147 -15.64 -9.55 3.53
CA ARG A 147 -15.19 -8.19 3.27
C ARG A 147 -14.58 -8.13 1.88
N VAL A 148 -14.72 -6.99 1.23
CA VAL A 148 -14.03 -6.68 -0.03
C VAL A 148 -13.22 -5.40 0.16
N ALA A 149 -11.95 -5.43 -0.22
CA ALA A 149 -11.08 -4.27 -0.23
C ALA A 149 -10.84 -3.75 -1.65
N VAL A 150 -10.65 -2.44 -1.76
CA VAL A 150 -10.24 -1.76 -3.00
C VAL A 150 -8.84 -1.18 -2.79
N ILE A 151 -7.94 -1.51 -3.70
CA ILE A 151 -6.54 -1.08 -3.74
C ILE A 151 -6.34 -0.25 -5.00
N ASP A 152 -5.69 0.91 -4.87
CA ASP A 152 -5.27 1.75 -6.00
C ASP A 152 -3.91 1.27 -6.50
N LEU A 153 -3.79 0.99 -7.79
CA LEU A 153 -2.54 0.52 -8.40
C LEU A 153 -1.62 1.67 -8.83
N GLU A 154 -2.06 2.93 -8.71
CA GLU A 154 -1.17 4.08 -8.86
C GLU A 154 -0.21 4.24 -7.67
N ASP A 155 -0.59 3.79 -6.47
CA ASP A 155 0.26 3.91 -5.29
C ASP A 155 0.32 2.65 -4.39
N PHE A 156 -0.39 1.59 -4.78
CA PHE A 156 -0.39 0.29 -4.12
C PHE A 156 -0.90 0.37 -2.68
N GLU A 157 -1.94 1.19 -2.46
CA GLU A 157 -2.53 1.44 -1.15
C GLU A 157 -3.99 1.00 -1.06
N THR A 158 -4.37 0.40 0.07
CA THR A 158 -5.77 0.05 0.35
C THR A 158 -6.57 1.31 0.66
N LYS A 159 -7.60 1.55 -0.16
CA LYS A 159 -8.39 2.79 -0.12
C LYS A 159 -9.75 2.64 0.55
N GLN A 160 -10.28 1.42 0.56
CA GLN A 160 -11.61 1.13 1.10
C GLN A 160 -11.70 -0.33 1.50
N ILE A 161 -12.40 -0.60 2.59
CA ILE A 161 -12.90 -1.93 2.94
C ILE A 161 -14.42 -1.82 3.10
N VAL A 162 -15.16 -2.76 2.52
CA VAL A 162 -16.60 -2.92 2.76
C VAL A 162 -16.86 -4.27 3.39
N VAL A 163 -17.75 -4.31 4.37
CA VAL A 163 -18.25 -5.55 4.98
C VAL A 163 -19.53 -5.95 4.26
N ASN A 164 -19.66 -7.21 3.88
CA ASN A 164 -20.92 -7.75 3.44
C ASN A 164 -21.87 -7.91 4.64
N PRO A 165 -23.04 -7.24 4.65
CA PRO A 165 -23.88 -7.20 5.85
C PRO A 165 -24.75 -8.46 6.05
N VAL A 166 -24.81 -9.37 5.07
CA VAL A 166 -25.67 -10.57 5.14
C VAL A 166 -24.90 -11.88 5.08
N PHE A 167 -23.77 -11.93 4.38
CA PHE A 167 -22.92 -13.11 4.36
C PHE A 167 -22.19 -13.32 5.69
N LYS A 168 -21.86 -14.58 5.97
CA LYS A 168 -21.07 -14.99 7.16
C LYS A 168 -19.74 -15.64 6.78
N SER A 169 -19.60 -16.01 5.51
CA SER A 169 -18.38 -16.45 4.86
C SER A 169 -18.48 -16.05 3.39
N ASP A 170 -17.33 -15.69 2.83
CA ASP A 170 -17.15 -15.33 1.42
C ASP A 170 -16.22 -16.36 0.79
N HIS A 171 -16.39 -16.67 -0.50
CA HIS A 171 -15.32 -17.32 -1.24
C HIS A 171 -15.30 -16.93 -2.70
N GLY A 172 -16.44 -16.92 -3.40
CA GLY A 172 -16.52 -16.82 -4.87
C GLY A 172 -16.16 -15.48 -5.50
N GLY A 173 -15.17 -14.85 -4.88
CA GLY A 173 -14.18 -13.90 -5.33
C GLY A 173 -14.64 -12.47 -5.32
N ALA A 174 -13.75 -11.55 -5.69
CA ALA A 174 -14.08 -10.16 -5.95
C ALA A 174 -13.92 -9.90 -7.47
N PHE A 175 -14.73 -10.54 -8.31
CA PHE A 175 -14.52 -10.48 -9.78
C PHE A 175 -15.17 -9.27 -10.42
N PHE A 176 -14.43 -8.51 -11.22
CA PHE A 176 -15.00 -7.39 -11.96
C PHE A 176 -15.84 -7.86 -13.15
N THR A 177 -16.95 -7.15 -13.39
CA THR A 177 -17.58 -7.16 -14.73
C THR A 177 -16.66 -6.50 -15.77
N PRO A 178 -16.82 -6.78 -17.09
CA PRO A 178 -15.86 -6.35 -18.14
C PRO A 178 -15.58 -4.85 -18.26
N ASN A 179 -16.42 -4.01 -17.68
CA ASN A 179 -16.26 -2.54 -17.65
C ASN A 179 -16.13 -1.98 -16.23
N SER A 180 -15.80 -2.85 -15.26
CA SER A 180 -15.71 -2.53 -13.84
C SER A 180 -16.96 -1.84 -13.30
N GLU A 181 -18.14 -2.24 -13.78
CA GLU A 181 -19.41 -1.65 -13.35
C GLU A 181 -19.87 -2.20 -12.02
N TYR A 182 -19.61 -3.49 -11.81
CA TYR A 182 -19.84 -4.22 -10.58
C TYR A 182 -18.65 -5.12 -10.25
N ILE A 183 -18.52 -5.43 -8.96
CA ILE A 183 -17.71 -6.52 -8.42
C ILE A 183 -18.67 -7.61 -7.93
N ILE A 184 -18.43 -8.85 -8.35
CA ILE A 184 -19.19 -10.03 -7.98
C ILE A 184 -18.53 -10.65 -6.75
N GLU A 185 -19.29 -10.83 -5.66
CA GLU A 185 -18.88 -11.51 -4.42
C GLU A 185 -19.89 -12.60 -4.07
N ALA A 186 -19.47 -13.85 -3.92
CA ALA A 186 -20.36 -14.96 -3.57
C ALA A 186 -20.05 -15.53 -2.19
N CYS A 187 -21.09 -15.90 -1.43
CA CYS A 187 -20.90 -16.57 -0.14
C CYS A 187 -20.44 -18.01 -0.34
N GLN A 188 -19.57 -18.54 0.53
CA GLN A 188 -19.23 -19.97 0.44
C GLN A 188 -20.24 -20.84 1.15
N TYR A 189 -20.44 -20.56 2.43
CA TYR A 189 -21.29 -21.37 3.29
C TYR A 189 -22.60 -20.65 3.53
N ALA A 190 -23.72 -21.32 3.20
CA ALA A 190 -25.03 -20.75 3.42
C ALA A 190 -25.25 -20.45 4.90
N ALA A 191 -25.86 -19.30 5.18
CA ALA A 191 -26.20 -18.85 6.51
C ALA A 191 -27.46 -17.98 6.43
N PRO A 192 -28.17 -17.75 7.56
CA PRO A 192 -29.23 -16.76 7.59
C PRO A 192 -28.69 -15.37 7.23
N PHE A 193 -29.42 -14.65 6.37
CA PHE A 193 -29.05 -13.29 5.98
C PHE A 193 -29.20 -12.28 7.12
N ASP A 194 -30.08 -12.54 8.09
CA ASP A 194 -30.16 -11.72 9.29
C ASP A 194 -29.01 -12.03 10.27
N ASN A 195 -29.07 -11.44 11.47
CA ASN A 195 -28.08 -11.66 12.53
C ASN A 195 -28.66 -12.44 13.72
N ASN A 196 -29.81 -13.08 13.52
CA ASN A 196 -30.51 -13.83 14.55
C ASN A 196 -30.01 -15.27 14.59
N TYR A 197 -30.34 -15.96 15.68
CA TYR A 197 -30.15 -17.40 15.78
C TYR A 197 -31.24 -18.12 14.98
N HIS A 198 -30.84 -19.14 14.22
CA HIS A 198 -31.73 -20.08 13.54
C HIS A 198 -31.22 -21.50 13.81
N PRO A 199 -32.10 -22.46 14.11
CA PRO A 199 -31.70 -23.85 14.34
C PRO A 199 -31.29 -24.53 13.02
N ILE A 200 -30.36 -25.49 13.08
CA ILE A 200 -29.84 -26.16 11.88
C ILE A 200 -30.91 -27.05 11.21
N GLU A 201 -31.91 -27.48 11.96
CA GLU A 201 -33.07 -28.23 11.47
C GLU A 201 -33.91 -27.43 10.46
N GLU A 202 -33.81 -26.09 10.51
CA GLU A 202 -34.48 -25.17 9.60
C GLU A 202 -33.59 -24.76 8.41
N TYR A 203 -32.48 -25.45 8.17
CA TYR A 203 -31.50 -25.08 7.13
C TYR A 203 -32.13 -24.76 5.77
N LYS A 204 -33.09 -25.56 5.32
CA LYS A 204 -33.78 -25.34 4.02
C LYS A 204 -34.64 -24.08 4.02
N GLU A 205 -35.23 -23.74 5.17
CA GLU A 205 -36.21 -22.67 5.27
C GLU A 205 -35.57 -21.31 5.57
N THR A 206 -34.50 -21.26 6.38
CA THR A 206 -33.95 -20.00 6.90
C THR A 206 -32.53 -19.67 6.43
N TYR A 207 -31.74 -20.66 6.00
CA TYR A 207 -30.38 -20.41 5.50
C TYR A 207 -30.43 -20.08 4.02
N ARG A 208 -29.52 -19.21 3.55
CA ARG A 208 -29.46 -18.83 2.13
C ARG A 208 -28.02 -18.73 1.65
N GLY A 209 -27.84 -19.12 0.39
CA GLY A 209 -26.70 -18.74 -0.41
C GLY A 209 -26.96 -17.39 -1.09
N GLY A 210 -25.98 -16.87 -1.82
CA GLY A 210 -26.17 -15.61 -2.54
C GLY A 210 -24.95 -15.10 -3.27
N VAL A 211 -25.21 -14.13 -4.16
CA VAL A 211 -24.18 -13.37 -4.87
C VAL A 211 -24.46 -11.88 -4.71
N THR A 212 -23.52 -11.16 -4.14
CA THR A 212 -23.54 -9.70 -4.02
C THR A 212 -22.91 -9.05 -5.24
N LEU A 213 -23.61 -8.07 -5.80
CA LEU A 213 -23.15 -7.22 -6.89
C LEU A 213 -22.84 -5.85 -6.31
N TRP A 214 -21.57 -5.61 -6.03
CA TRP A 214 -21.08 -4.32 -5.53
C TRP A 214 -20.94 -3.32 -6.66
N LYS A 215 -21.79 -2.28 -6.68
CA LYS A 215 -21.66 -1.22 -7.68
C LYS A 215 -20.32 -0.53 -7.48
N PHE A 216 -19.52 -0.44 -8.55
CA PHE A 216 -18.21 0.20 -8.48
C PHE A 216 -18.19 1.52 -9.28
N ASP A 217 -17.53 2.53 -8.71
CA ASP A 217 -17.25 3.80 -9.35
C ASP A 217 -15.77 3.84 -9.73
N SER A 218 -15.44 3.39 -10.95
CA SER A 218 -14.06 3.31 -11.43
C SER A 218 -13.38 4.68 -11.56
N LYS A 219 -14.13 5.80 -11.59
CA LYS A 219 -13.52 7.14 -11.57
C LYS A 219 -13.01 7.53 -10.20
N LYS A 220 -13.69 7.08 -9.14
CA LYS A 220 -13.33 7.35 -7.74
C LYS A 220 -12.52 6.21 -7.10
N GLY A 221 -12.56 5.02 -7.70
CA GLY A 221 -12.00 3.81 -7.11
C GLY A 221 -12.71 3.42 -5.82
N ARG A 222 -14.06 3.44 -5.79
CA ARG A 222 -14.85 3.13 -4.59
C ARG A 222 -16.10 2.32 -4.90
N ILE A 223 -16.46 1.43 -3.98
CA ILE A 223 -17.73 0.70 -3.94
C ILE A 223 -18.85 1.62 -3.43
N GLN A 224 -19.96 1.66 -4.16
CA GLN A 224 -21.20 2.38 -3.84
C GLN A 224 -22.20 1.42 -3.16
N LYS A 225 -22.08 1.27 -1.83
CA LYS A 225 -22.88 0.30 -1.04
C LYS A 225 -24.39 0.48 -1.20
N ASP A 226 -24.86 1.73 -1.28
CA ASP A 226 -26.26 2.11 -1.48
C ASP A 226 -26.83 1.66 -2.83
N LYS A 227 -25.98 1.57 -3.86
CA LYS A 227 -26.34 1.11 -5.21
C LYS A 227 -26.05 -0.37 -5.44
N SER A 228 -25.52 -1.05 -4.43
CA SER A 228 -25.24 -2.48 -4.48
C SER A 228 -26.48 -3.29 -4.07
N PHE A 229 -26.48 -4.58 -4.40
CA PHE A 229 -27.56 -5.50 -4.06
C PHE A 229 -27.06 -6.94 -4.01
N VAL A 230 -27.84 -7.83 -3.40
CA VAL A 230 -27.58 -9.28 -3.32
C VAL A 230 -28.66 -10.01 -4.12
N LEU A 231 -28.26 -10.98 -4.93
CA LEU A 231 -29.13 -12.01 -5.45
C LEU A 231 -29.26 -13.12 -4.41
N GLU A 232 -30.48 -13.37 -3.91
CA GLU A 232 -30.77 -14.50 -3.04
C GLU A 232 -30.65 -15.81 -3.85
N LEU A 233 -29.97 -16.81 -3.30
CA LEU A 233 -29.85 -18.15 -3.87
C LEU A 233 -30.30 -19.22 -2.84
N PRO A 234 -30.59 -20.45 -3.29
CA PRO A 234 -30.83 -21.57 -2.39
C PRO A 234 -29.65 -21.76 -1.40
N PRO A 235 -29.85 -22.46 -0.27
CA PRO A 235 -28.78 -22.78 0.69
C PRO A 235 -27.81 -23.87 0.20
N TYR A 236 -27.44 -23.77 -1.07
CA TYR A 236 -26.27 -24.42 -1.64
C TYR A 236 -25.03 -23.63 -1.24
N MET A 237 -23.86 -24.26 -1.32
CA MET A 237 -22.59 -23.62 -1.00
C MET A 237 -21.94 -23.14 -2.29
N GLN A 238 -21.95 -21.83 -2.57
CA GLN A 238 -21.34 -21.31 -3.80
C GLN A 238 -19.81 -21.41 -3.71
N ASP A 239 -19.14 -21.60 -4.84
CA ASP A 239 -17.69 -21.76 -4.87
C ASP A 239 -16.99 -20.61 -5.58
N LEU A 240 -16.80 -20.66 -6.90
CA LEU A 240 -16.19 -19.61 -7.71
C LEU A 240 -17.20 -18.93 -8.63
N SER A 241 -16.86 -17.70 -9.03
CA SER A 241 -17.64 -16.92 -9.98
C SER A 241 -16.76 -16.42 -11.14
N ASP A 242 -17.39 -16.16 -12.28
CA ASP A 242 -16.81 -15.33 -13.34
C ASP A 242 -17.92 -14.52 -14.02
N SER A 243 -17.59 -13.30 -14.44
CA SER A 243 -18.50 -12.48 -15.23
C SER A 243 -18.45 -12.92 -16.69
N GLY A 244 -19.62 -12.93 -17.32
CA GLY A 244 -19.73 -13.04 -18.77
C GLY A 244 -18.98 -11.92 -19.48
N LYS A 245 -18.36 -12.27 -20.60
CA LYS A 245 -17.54 -11.42 -21.48
C LYS A 245 -18.13 -11.47 -22.88
N GLY A 246 -17.76 -10.56 -23.79
CA GLY A 246 -18.13 -10.64 -25.21
C GLY A 246 -19.58 -11.10 -25.47
N ALA A 247 -19.75 -12.32 -25.99
CA ALA A 247 -21.04 -12.93 -26.32
C ALA A 247 -22.00 -13.09 -25.13
N SER A 248 -21.47 -13.28 -23.91
CA SER A 248 -22.19 -13.46 -22.65
C SER A 248 -22.17 -12.24 -21.74
N TYR A 249 -21.74 -11.07 -22.23
CA TYR A 249 -21.83 -9.82 -21.46
C TYR A 249 -23.25 -9.59 -20.92
N GLY A 250 -23.32 -9.09 -19.68
CA GLY A 250 -24.56 -8.91 -18.93
C GLY A 250 -24.99 -10.11 -18.06
N TRP A 251 -24.24 -11.21 -18.15
CA TRP A 251 -24.47 -12.43 -17.36
C TRP A 251 -23.31 -12.74 -16.43
N GLY A 252 -23.58 -13.52 -15.39
CA GLY A 252 -22.60 -14.04 -14.44
C GLY A 252 -22.84 -15.53 -14.19
N PHE A 253 -21.78 -16.22 -13.82
CA PHE A 253 -21.74 -17.66 -13.64
C PHE A 253 -21.12 -17.95 -12.28
N THR A 254 -21.84 -18.64 -11.40
CA THR A 254 -21.34 -19.02 -10.07
C THR A 254 -21.67 -20.49 -9.81
N ASN A 255 -20.66 -21.33 -9.67
CA ASN A 255 -20.87 -22.75 -9.39
C ASN A 255 -21.15 -22.98 -7.90
N SER A 256 -21.57 -24.21 -7.57
CA SER A 256 -21.84 -24.59 -6.19
C SER A 256 -21.48 -26.04 -5.91
N PHE A 257 -21.33 -26.35 -4.64
CA PHE A 257 -21.32 -27.70 -4.09
C PHE A 257 -22.32 -27.78 -2.95
N ASN A 258 -22.53 -28.99 -2.41
CA ASN A 258 -23.52 -29.23 -1.37
C ASN A 258 -24.94 -28.82 -1.82
N SER A 259 -25.30 -29.09 -3.08
CA SER A 259 -26.68 -29.03 -3.56
C SER A 259 -27.62 -29.97 -2.77
N GLU A 260 -27.02 -30.95 -2.10
CA GLU A 260 -27.57 -31.83 -1.10
C GLU A 260 -28.20 -31.13 0.10
N MET A 261 -27.72 -29.92 0.42
CA MET A 261 -28.04 -29.18 1.64
C MET A 261 -27.74 -30.01 2.91
N TYR A 262 -26.59 -30.71 2.90
CA TYR A 262 -26.12 -31.50 4.03
C TYR A 262 -25.46 -30.60 5.08
N THR A 263 -25.76 -30.87 6.36
CA THR A 263 -25.34 -30.02 7.49
C THR A 263 -24.48 -30.74 8.52
N GLY A 264 -24.03 -31.96 8.24
CA GLY A 264 -23.23 -32.76 9.20
C GLY A 264 -24.08 -33.41 10.30
N GLY A 265 -23.39 -33.91 11.33
CA GLY A 265 -23.98 -34.66 12.46
C GLY A 265 -23.20 -35.94 12.82
N ILE A 266 -21.86 -35.92 12.69
CA ILE A 266 -21.03 -37.10 12.92
C ILE A 266 -21.13 -37.61 14.37
N GLU A 267 -21.36 -36.69 15.31
CA GLU A 267 -21.55 -36.94 16.74
C GLU A 267 -22.81 -37.74 17.03
N VAL A 268 -23.80 -37.67 16.14
CA VAL A 268 -25.06 -38.43 16.21
C VAL A 268 -25.10 -39.58 15.20
N GLY A 269 -23.95 -39.97 14.64
CA GLY A 269 -23.79 -41.13 13.77
C GLY A 269 -24.08 -40.90 12.29
N MET A 270 -24.21 -39.64 11.85
CA MET A 270 -24.35 -39.33 10.42
C MET A 270 -22.99 -39.42 9.70
N PRO A 271 -22.96 -39.58 8.36
CA PRO A 271 -21.72 -39.58 7.59
C PRO A 271 -20.85 -38.32 7.83
N PRO A 272 -19.52 -38.42 7.66
CA PRO A 272 -18.64 -37.26 7.63
C PRO A 272 -19.15 -36.16 6.68
N PHE A 273 -18.84 -34.91 7.01
CA PHE A 273 -19.41 -33.73 6.35
C PHE A 273 -19.16 -33.73 4.84
N GLU A 274 -17.93 -34.04 4.44
CA GLU A 274 -17.49 -34.10 3.05
C GLU A 274 -18.20 -35.19 2.25
N ALA A 275 -18.45 -36.36 2.85
CA ALA A 275 -19.17 -37.45 2.20
C ALA A 275 -20.64 -37.09 1.98
N GLY A 276 -21.28 -36.45 2.97
CA GLY A 276 -22.67 -36.02 2.86
C GLY A 276 -22.89 -34.86 1.88
N CYS A 277 -21.91 -33.95 1.72
CA CYS A 277 -21.95 -32.85 0.75
C CYS A 277 -21.58 -33.27 -0.68
N SER A 278 -21.25 -34.54 -0.90
CA SER A 278 -20.83 -35.08 -2.19
C SER A 278 -21.54 -36.38 -2.53
N ARG A 279 -22.81 -36.54 -2.11
CA ARG A 279 -23.61 -37.74 -2.46
C ARG A 279 -24.26 -37.63 -3.83
N ASN A 280 -24.57 -36.42 -4.30
CA ASN A 280 -25.16 -36.21 -5.61
C ASN A 280 -24.10 -36.41 -6.70
N ASP A 281 -24.52 -36.82 -7.89
CA ASP A 281 -23.61 -36.93 -9.05
C ASP A 281 -23.31 -35.57 -9.69
N THR A 282 -24.20 -34.60 -9.46
CA THR A 282 -24.08 -33.23 -9.97
C THR A 282 -24.52 -32.22 -8.92
N ASP A 283 -23.88 -31.07 -8.92
CA ASP A 283 -24.31 -29.83 -8.27
C ASP A 283 -24.81 -28.84 -9.33
N PHE A 284 -24.85 -27.53 -9.03
CA PHE A 284 -25.43 -26.53 -9.92
C PHE A 284 -24.52 -25.33 -10.22
N LEU A 285 -24.42 -25.04 -11.52
CA LEU A 285 -23.97 -23.76 -12.05
C LEU A 285 -25.14 -22.78 -12.04
N HIS A 286 -25.03 -21.71 -11.28
CA HIS A 286 -25.99 -20.60 -11.29
C HIS A 286 -25.67 -19.67 -12.46
N VAL A 287 -26.66 -19.48 -13.34
CA VAL A 287 -26.58 -18.59 -14.49
C VAL A 287 -27.53 -17.42 -14.27
N TYR A 288 -26.99 -16.23 -14.05
CA TYR A 288 -27.80 -15.05 -13.71
C TYR A 288 -27.48 -13.83 -14.58
N ASN A 289 -28.50 -13.00 -14.82
CA ASN A 289 -28.35 -11.77 -15.61
C ASN A 289 -28.18 -10.57 -14.67
N TRP A 290 -26.93 -10.20 -14.37
CA TRP A 290 -26.64 -9.13 -13.42
C TRP A 290 -27.12 -7.76 -13.90
N GLU A 291 -27.17 -7.50 -15.22
CA GLU A 291 -27.71 -6.23 -15.75
C GLU A 291 -29.20 -6.08 -15.48
N LYS A 292 -29.95 -7.16 -15.68
CA LYS A 292 -31.40 -7.21 -15.43
C LYS A 292 -31.67 -7.12 -13.93
N LEU A 293 -30.90 -7.85 -13.12
CA LEU A 293 -30.99 -7.79 -11.66
C LEU A 293 -30.69 -6.38 -11.14
N ALA A 294 -29.68 -5.69 -11.68
CA ALA A 294 -29.37 -4.31 -11.32
C ALA A 294 -30.51 -3.32 -11.63
N LYS A 295 -31.28 -3.57 -12.69
CA LYS A 295 -32.50 -2.79 -13.00
C LYS A 295 -33.64 -3.14 -12.03
N LEU A 296 -33.84 -4.42 -11.74
CA LEU A 296 -34.86 -4.88 -10.80
C LEU A 296 -34.62 -4.34 -9.39
N ALA A 297 -33.37 -4.32 -8.94
CA ALA A 297 -32.98 -3.87 -7.61
C ALA A 297 -33.25 -2.38 -7.33
N GLN A 298 -33.53 -1.58 -8.38
CA GLN A 298 -33.88 -0.17 -8.24
C GLN A 298 -35.33 0.04 -7.78
N ASP A 299 -36.22 -0.91 -8.04
CA ASP A 299 -37.61 -0.84 -7.59
C ASP A 299 -37.76 -1.49 -6.20
N PRO A 300 -38.18 -0.75 -5.17
CA PRO A 300 -38.42 -1.29 -3.83
C PRO A 300 -39.38 -2.48 -3.77
N LYS A 301 -40.27 -2.64 -4.77
CA LYS A 301 -41.20 -3.79 -4.85
C LYS A 301 -40.52 -5.11 -5.21
N ASN A 302 -39.34 -5.04 -5.82
CA ASN A 302 -38.58 -6.19 -6.27
C ASN A 302 -37.50 -6.62 -5.28
N VAL A 303 -37.37 -5.93 -4.14
CA VAL A 303 -36.32 -6.19 -3.16
C VAL A 303 -36.86 -6.30 -1.74
N LYS A 304 -36.16 -7.07 -0.93
CA LYS A 304 -36.24 -7.04 0.53
C LYS A 304 -35.01 -6.33 1.07
N VAL A 305 -35.11 -5.60 2.18
CA VAL A 305 -33.95 -4.98 2.82
C VAL A 305 -33.60 -5.76 4.08
N VAL A 306 -32.38 -6.30 4.15
CA VAL A 306 -31.87 -7.05 5.30
C VAL A 306 -30.54 -6.44 5.70
N ASN A 307 -30.35 -6.10 6.98
CA ASN A 307 -29.14 -5.44 7.48
C ASN A 307 -28.68 -4.22 6.64
N GLY A 308 -29.64 -3.50 6.05
CA GLY A 308 -29.40 -2.30 5.24
C GLY A 308 -29.04 -2.53 3.76
N ILE A 309 -28.89 -3.77 3.29
CA ILE A 309 -28.67 -4.07 1.87
C ILE A 309 -29.94 -4.58 1.19
N ARG A 310 -30.09 -4.26 -0.09
CA ARG A 310 -31.19 -4.76 -0.94
C ARG A 310 -30.90 -6.18 -1.39
N ILE A 311 -31.85 -7.06 -1.19
CA ILE A 311 -31.85 -8.46 -1.62
C ILE A 311 -32.90 -8.58 -2.73
N VAL A 312 -32.51 -9.02 -3.92
CA VAL A 312 -33.43 -9.45 -4.99
C VAL A 312 -33.81 -10.90 -4.70
N PRO A 313 -35.07 -11.20 -4.34
CA PRO A 313 -35.48 -12.56 -4.02
C PRO A 313 -35.46 -13.49 -5.23
N MET A 314 -35.30 -14.80 -4.99
CA MET A 314 -35.24 -15.82 -6.04
C MET A 314 -36.47 -15.80 -6.96
N ASP A 315 -37.67 -15.66 -6.40
CA ASP A 315 -38.93 -15.65 -7.15
C ASP A 315 -39.04 -14.43 -8.08
N VAL A 316 -38.55 -13.26 -7.64
CA VAL A 316 -38.44 -12.06 -8.47
C VAL A 316 -37.45 -12.27 -9.61
N ALA A 317 -36.28 -12.84 -9.33
CA ALA A 317 -35.27 -13.14 -10.34
C ALA A 317 -35.80 -14.13 -11.39
N VAL A 318 -36.43 -15.22 -10.95
CA VAL A 318 -37.00 -16.27 -11.82
C VAL A 318 -38.16 -15.73 -12.66
N LYS A 319 -39.11 -15.00 -12.05
CA LYS A 319 -40.25 -14.39 -12.76
C LYS A 319 -39.81 -13.45 -13.88
N ASN A 320 -38.62 -12.87 -13.73
CA ASN A 320 -38.01 -11.98 -14.68
C ASN A 320 -36.92 -12.65 -15.51
N ASP A 321 -36.90 -13.98 -15.69
CA ASP A 321 -35.93 -14.69 -16.55
C ASP A 321 -34.46 -14.26 -16.27
N ALA A 322 -34.10 -14.08 -15.00
CA ALA A 322 -32.81 -13.54 -14.58
C ALA A 322 -31.95 -14.52 -13.77
N LEU A 323 -32.46 -15.73 -13.48
CA LEU A 323 -31.77 -16.77 -12.73
C LEU A 323 -32.18 -18.16 -13.24
N PHE A 324 -31.18 -19.00 -13.53
CA PHE A 324 -31.32 -20.37 -14.01
C PHE A 324 -30.23 -21.26 -13.39
N LEU A 325 -30.44 -22.57 -13.41
CA LEU A 325 -29.43 -23.55 -13.00
C LEU A 325 -29.04 -24.47 -14.17
N ILE A 326 -27.78 -24.90 -14.21
CA ILE A 326 -27.31 -25.99 -15.07
C ILE A 326 -26.63 -27.04 -14.16
N PRO A 327 -27.00 -28.33 -14.23
CA PRO A 327 -26.31 -29.38 -13.47
C PRO A 327 -24.83 -29.50 -13.89
N GLU A 328 -23.91 -29.70 -12.94
CA GLU A 328 -22.47 -29.83 -13.17
C GLU A 328 -21.82 -30.91 -12.26
N PRO A 329 -21.04 -31.86 -12.81
CA PRO A 329 -20.36 -32.91 -12.05
C PRO A 329 -18.96 -32.46 -11.59
N LYS A 330 -18.46 -32.81 -10.41
CA LYS A 330 -19.16 -33.18 -9.17
C LYS A 330 -18.50 -32.41 -8.02
N SER A 331 -19.30 -31.70 -7.23
CA SER A 331 -18.79 -30.70 -6.29
C SER A 331 -17.74 -29.80 -6.94
N PRO A 332 -18.05 -29.20 -8.11
CA PRO A 332 -17.09 -28.50 -8.95
C PRO A 332 -16.44 -27.31 -8.22
N HIS A 333 -15.33 -26.82 -8.77
CA HIS A 333 -14.55 -25.73 -8.17
C HIS A 333 -14.30 -24.55 -9.13
N GLY A 334 -13.50 -24.76 -10.16
CA GLY A 334 -13.21 -23.77 -11.20
C GLY A 334 -14.42 -23.51 -12.08
N VAL A 335 -14.78 -22.24 -12.28
CA VAL A 335 -15.62 -21.78 -13.38
C VAL A 335 -14.94 -20.57 -14.02
N ASP A 336 -14.65 -20.66 -15.31
CA ASP A 336 -13.95 -19.60 -16.04
C ASP A 336 -14.62 -19.40 -17.41
N VAL A 337 -14.78 -18.15 -17.83
CA VAL A 337 -15.43 -17.74 -19.09
C VAL A 337 -14.37 -17.42 -20.15
N SER A 338 -14.55 -17.95 -21.36
CA SER A 338 -13.62 -17.73 -22.48
C SER A 338 -13.48 -16.26 -22.86
N PRO A 339 -12.36 -15.84 -23.47
CA PRO A 339 -12.14 -14.44 -23.87
C PRO A 339 -13.24 -13.86 -24.76
N ASP A 340 -13.83 -14.68 -25.63
CA ASP A 340 -14.97 -14.30 -26.50
C ASP A 340 -16.34 -14.39 -25.79
N GLY A 341 -16.38 -15.01 -24.61
CA GLY A 341 -17.55 -15.24 -23.78
C GLY A 341 -18.51 -16.32 -24.29
N GLU A 342 -18.15 -17.06 -25.33
CA GLU A 342 -19.02 -18.07 -25.92
C GLU A 342 -18.96 -19.42 -25.17
N TYR A 343 -17.92 -19.65 -24.36
CA TYR A 343 -17.70 -20.89 -23.65
C TYR A 343 -17.52 -20.65 -22.15
N ILE A 344 -18.09 -21.54 -21.34
CA ILE A 344 -17.95 -21.56 -19.89
C ILE A 344 -17.36 -22.91 -19.51
N THR A 345 -16.14 -22.90 -18.97
CA THR A 345 -15.43 -24.13 -18.60
C THR A 345 -15.50 -24.35 -17.09
N VAL A 346 -16.03 -25.49 -16.69
CA VAL A 346 -16.16 -25.91 -15.29
C VAL A 346 -15.24 -27.09 -14.99
N CYS A 347 -14.49 -26.98 -13.89
CA CYS A 347 -13.61 -28.02 -13.37
C CYS A 347 -14.35 -28.96 -12.43
N GLY A 348 -14.33 -30.26 -12.74
CA GLY A 348 -15.17 -31.25 -12.06
C GLY A 348 -14.75 -31.66 -10.66
N LYS A 349 -13.56 -31.25 -10.16
CA LYS A 349 -13.00 -31.58 -8.84
C LYS A 349 -13.01 -33.07 -8.51
N LEU A 350 -14.13 -33.59 -8.00
CA LEU A 350 -14.30 -35.01 -7.70
C LEU A 350 -14.55 -35.84 -8.97
N ASP A 351 -15.02 -35.20 -10.03
CA ASP A 351 -15.08 -35.76 -11.37
C ASP A 351 -13.77 -35.47 -12.14
N THR A 352 -13.29 -36.44 -12.93
CA THR A 352 -12.03 -36.34 -13.68
C THR A 352 -12.10 -35.46 -14.93
N HIS A 353 -13.29 -34.96 -15.27
CA HIS A 353 -13.52 -34.17 -16.47
C HIS A 353 -13.53 -32.66 -16.20
N ALA A 354 -13.23 -31.91 -17.27
CA ALA A 354 -13.71 -30.54 -17.42
C ALA A 354 -14.96 -30.54 -18.30
N SER A 355 -15.95 -29.74 -17.91
CA SER A 355 -17.19 -29.55 -18.65
C SER A 355 -17.18 -28.20 -19.36
N VAL A 356 -17.41 -28.20 -20.68
CA VAL A 356 -17.45 -26.98 -21.49
C VAL A 356 -18.90 -26.72 -21.90
N TYR A 357 -19.51 -25.68 -21.35
CA TYR A 357 -20.83 -25.20 -21.77
C TYR A 357 -20.71 -24.17 -22.88
N LYS A 358 -21.75 -24.07 -23.72
CA LYS A 358 -21.79 -23.11 -24.83
C LYS A 358 -22.88 -22.07 -24.62
N TRP A 359 -22.50 -20.80 -24.57
CA TRP A 359 -23.41 -19.70 -24.29
C TRP A 359 -24.54 -19.59 -25.30
N SER A 360 -24.28 -19.70 -26.60
CA SER A 360 -25.36 -19.69 -27.60
C SER A 360 -26.41 -20.78 -27.40
N LYS A 361 -26.03 -21.95 -26.86
CA LYS A 361 -26.98 -23.02 -26.50
C LYS A 361 -27.77 -22.67 -25.25
N ILE A 362 -27.10 -22.18 -24.20
CA ILE A 362 -27.75 -21.71 -22.95
C ILE A 362 -28.78 -20.62 -23.27
N LYS A 363 -28.37 -19.58 -24.01
CA LYS A 363 -29.22 -18.48 -24.44
C LYS A 363 -30.42 -18.97 -25.22
N LYS A 364 -30.25 -19.97 -26.09
CA LYS A 364 -31.36 -20.59 -26.83
C LYS A 364 -32.33 -21.33 -25.91
N LEU A 365 -31.84 -22.09 -24.93
CA LEU A 365 -32.70 -22.79 -23.97
C LEU A 365 -33.54 -21.82 -23.14
N ILE A 366 -32.94 -20.72 -22.69
CA ILE A 366 -33.64 -19.64 -21.97
C ILE A 366 -34.70 -19.00 -22.86
N ALA A 367 -34.35 -18.62 -24.09
CA ALA A 367 -35.27 -17.99 -25.03
C ALA A 367 -36.44 -18.90 -25.45
N ASP A 368 -36.17 -20.18 -25.67
CA ASP A 368 -37.17 -21.20 -26.01
C ASP A 368 -37.99 -21.67 -24.78
N LYS A 369 -37.64 -21.23 -23.57
CA LYS A 369 -38.20 -21.71 -22.27
C LYS A 369 -38.16 -23.24 -22.12
N LYS A 370 -37.06 -23.86 -22.58
CA LYS A 370 -36.85 -25.31 -22.51
C LYS A 370 -36.06 -25.67 -21.25
N TYR A 371 -36.77 -26.20 -20.26
CA TYR A 371 -36.23 -26.57 -18.96
C TYR A 371 -36.36 -28.07 -18.72
N ALA A 372 -35.35 -28.69 -18.13
CA ALA A 372 -35.36 -30.08 -17.68
C ALA A 372 -36.23 -30.27 -16.43
N GLY A 373 -36.45 -29.19 -15.66
CA GLY A 373 -37.26 -29.19 -14.45
C GLY A 373 -37.13 -27.88 -13.70
N LYS A 374 -37.45 -27.94 -12.40
CA LYS A 374 -37.18 -26.87 -11.44
C LYS A 374 -36.53 -27.47 -10.21
N ASP A 375 -35.68 -26.70 -9.55
CA ASP A 375 -35.17 -27.05 -8.24
C ASP A 375 -36.29 -26.90 -7.17
N PRO A 376 -36.04 -27.33 -5.91
CA PRO A 376 -37.01 -27.20 -4.83
C PRO A 376 -37.47 -25.76 -4.55
N TYR A 377 -36.69 -24.75 -4.95
CA TYR A 377 -36.99 -23.33 -4.74
C TYR A 377 -37.63 -22.66 -5.97
N GLY A 378 -37.93 -23.44 -7.02
CA GLY A 378 -38.68 -23.00 -8.20
C GLY A 378 -37.84 -22.41 -9.33
N ILE A 379 -36.51 -22.45 -9.23
CA ILE A 379 -35.55 -21.99 -10.24
C ILE A 379 -35.55 -22.97 -11.42
N PRO A 380 -35.70 -22.50 -12.67
CA PRO A 380 -35.67 -23.37 -13.83
C PRO A 380 -34.28 -24.00 -14.04
N ILE A 381 -34.26 -25.32 -14.25
CA ILE A 381 -33.06 -26.09 -14.54
C ILE A 381 -32.97 -26.26 -16.06
N LEU A 382 -31.90 -25.77 -16.68
CA LEU A 382 -31.60 -26.01 -18.08
C LEU A 382 -31.02 -27.41 -18.25
N ASP A 383 -31.36 -28.09 -19.34
CA ASP A 383 -30.82 -29.41 -19.63
C ASP A 383 -29.30 -29.36 -19.89
N MET A 384 -28.53 -30.08 -19.08
CA MET A 384 -27.06 -30.10 -19.15
C MET A 384 -26.56 -30.53 -20.53
N LYS A 385 -27.11 -31.63 -21.09
CA LYS A 385 -26.68 -32.16 -22.40
C LYS A 385 -26.95 -31.16 -23.53
N ALA A 386 -28.08 -30.47 -23.48
CA ALA A 386 -28.44 -29.44 -24.45
C ALA A 386 -27.60 -28.16 -24.29
N ALA A 387 -27.14 -27.82 -23.07
CA ALA A 387 -26.29 -26.67 -22.81
C ALA A 387 -24.80 -26.92 -23.13
N LEU A 388 -24.34 -28.16 -23.00
CA LEU A 388 -22.93 -28.54 -23.19
C LEU A 388 -22.45 -28.36 -24.63
N HIS A 389 -21.23 -27.88 -24.77
CA HIS A 389 -20.38 -28.11 -25.95
C HIS A 389 -19.82 -29.54 -25.90
N GLY A 390 -19.30 -29.96 -24.75
CA GLY A 390 -18.84 -31.32 -24.48
C GLY A 390 -18.03 -31.39 -23.18
N GLN A 391 -17.44 -32.55 -22.92
CA GLN A 391 -16.60 -32.82 -21.75
C GLN A 391 -15.31 -33.52 -22.20
N VAL A 392 -14.24 -33.36 -21.44
CA VAL A 392 -12.97 -34.05 -21.66
C VAL A 392 -12.42 -34.55 -20.34
N GLU A 393 -11.96 -35.81 -20.30
CA GLU A 393 -11.26 -36.35 -19.15
C GLU A 393 -9.84 -35.78 -19.10
N LEU A 394 -9.51 -35.07 -18.02
CA LEU A 394 -8.22 -34.42 -17.86
C LEU A 394 -7.31 -35.20 -16.92
N GLY A 395 -7.85 -35.78 -15.85
CA GLY A 395 -7.11 -36.47 -14.80
C GLY A 395 -7.74 -36.24 -13.42
N LEU A 396 -7.05 -36.64 -12.36
CA LEU A 396 -7.60 -36.59 -11.01
C LEU A 396 -7.51 -35.20 -10.39
N GLY A 397 -8.65 -34.67 -9.95
CA GLY A 397 -8.74 -33.38 -9.25
C GLY A 397 -8.66 -32.13 -10.14
N PRO A 398 -9.40 -31.97 -11.25
CA PRO A 398 -9.44 -30.70 -11.98
C PRO A 398 -9.96 -29.58 -11.08
N LEU A 399 -9.19 -28.51 -10.87
CA LEU A 399 -9.58 -27.42 -9.97
C LEU A 399 -9.78 -26.06 -10.65
N HIS A 400 -8.88 -25.60 -11.51
CA HIS A 400 -8.92 -24.21 -11.98
C HIS A 400 -8.39 -24.07 -13.41
N ASN A 401 -8.98 -23.16 -14.21
CA ASN A 401 -8.58 -22.94 -15.60
C ASN A 401 -7.93 -21.57 -15.83
N GLN A 402 -7.08 -21.49 -16.86
CA GLN A 402 -6.55 -20.24 -17.42
C GLN A 402 -6.52 -20.31 -18.95
N TYR A 403 -7.02 -19.29 -19.63
CA TYR A 403 -7.03 -19.22 -21.08
C TYR A 403 -5.69 -18.73 -21.64
N SER A 404 -5.34 -19.28 -22.82
CA SER A 404 -4.17 -18.88 -23.59
C SER A 404 -4.50 -17.74 -24.56
N ASN A 405 -3.47 -17.11 -25.12
CA ASN A 405 -3.60 -16.23 -26.28
C ASN A 405 -3.80 -16.99 -27.61
N VAL A 406 -3.69 -18.32 -27.58
CA VAL A 406 -3.96 -19.20 -28.72
C VAL A 406 -5.44 -19.60 -28.71
N ASP A 407 -6.13 -19.41 -29.84
CA ASP A 407 -7.55 -19.74 -29.94
C ASP A 407 -7.84 -21.21 -29.62
N GLY A 408 -8.85 -21.43 -28.78
CA GLY A 408 -9.25 -22.76 -28.32
C GLY A 408 -8.33 -23.38 -27.25
N GLU A 409 -7.19 -22.78 -26.91
CA GLU A 409 -6.25 -23.35 -25.94
C GLU A 409 -6.51 -22.87 -24.50
N ILE A 410 -6.41 -23.81 -23.56
CA ILE A 410 -6.65 -23.60 -22.13
C ILE A 410 -5.74 -24.51 -21.30
N TYR A 411 -5.49 -24.08 -20.06
CA TYR A 411 -4.71 -24.82 -19.07
C TYR A 411 -5.57 -25.12 -17.85
N THR A 412 -5.47 -26.32 -17.31
CA THR A 412 -6.22 -26.74 -16.11
C THR A 412 -5.29 -27.38 -15.09
N SER A 413 -5.47 -27.04 -13.81
CA SER A 413 -4.76 -27.67 -12.69
C SER A 413 -5.40 -29.01 -12.29
N LEU A 414 -4.57 -30.00 -12.00
CA LEU A 414 -4.96 -31.30 -11.44
C LEU A 414 -4.36 -31.48 -10.05
N TYR A 415 -5.19 -31.33 -9.02
CA TYR A 415 -4.76 -31.36 -7.62
C TYR A 415 -4.16 -32.71 -7.19
N VAL A 416 -4.82 -33.81 -7.56
CA VAL A 416 -4.40 -35.15 -7.11
C VAL A 416 -3.24 -35.66 -7.95
N ASP A 417 -3.31 -35.49 -9.27
CA ASP A 417 -2.20 -35.87 -10.17
C ASP A 417 -0.98 -34.95 -10.01
N SER A 418 -1.15 -33.78 -9.38
CA SER A 418 -0.13 -32.75 -9.22
C SER A 418 0.46 -32.33 -10.58
N GLN A 419 -0.44 -31.92 -11.49
CA GLN A 419 -0.12 -31.61 -12.88
C GLN A 419 -0.82 -30.36 -13.38
N VAL A 420 -0.25 -29.73 -14.40
CA VAL A 420 -0.96 -28.81 -15.30
C VAL A 420 -1.23 -29.54 -16.61
N VAL A 421 -2.46 -29.46 -17.10
CA VAL A 421 -2.88 -30.01 -18.40
C VAL A 421 -3.17 -28.88 -19.36
N LYS A 422 -2.51 -28.90 -20.52
CA LYS A 422 -2.81 -28.05 -21.68
C LYS A 422 -3.73 -28.82 -22.60
N TRP A 423 -4.87 -28.23 -22.97
CA TRP A 423 -5.86 -28.87 -23.84
C TRP A 423 -6.60 -27.84 -24.69
N ASN A 424 -7.39 -28.31 -25.65
CA ASN A 424 -8.22 -27.46 -26.50
C ASN A 424 -9.71 -27.67 -26.19
N TYR A 425 -10.39 -26.61 -25.78
CA TYR A 425 -11.78 -26.66 -25.32
C TYR A 425 -12.80 -26.60 -26.45
N LYS A 426 -12.39 -26.24 -27.67
CA LYS A 426 -13.25 -26.21 -28.85
C LYS A 426 -13.30 -27.57 -29.54
N ASP A 427 -12.17 -28.29 -29.62
CA ASP A 427 -12.11 -29.64 -30.22
C ASP A 427 -12.03 -30.79 -29.19
N LEU A 428 -11.94 -30.45 -27.89
CA LEU A 428 -11.98 -31.35 -26.74
C LEU A 428 -10.80 -32.33 -26.68
N LYS A 429 -9.58 -31.86 -26.96
CA LYS A 429 -8.36 -32.70 -26.96
C LYS A 429 -7.29 -32.24 -25.99
N VAL A 430 -6.72 -33.19 -25.25
CA VAL A 430 -5.51 -32.98 -24.45
C VAL A 430 -4.28 -32.83 -25.36
N LEU A 431 -3.46 -31.80 -25.11
CA LEU A 431 -2.30 -31.45 -25.93
C LEU A 431 -0.98 -31.73 -25.20
N ASP A 432 -0.93 -31.43 -23.90
CA ASP A 432 0.28 -31.63 -23.10
C ASP A 432 -0.03 -31.73 -21.60
N LYS A 433 0.90 -32.31 -20.84
CA LYS A 433 0.88 -32.35 -19.38
C LYS A 433 2.27 -32.09 -18.81
N VAL A 434 2.34 -31.39 -17.68
CA VAL A 434 3.60 -31.17 -16.94
C VAL A 434 3.36 -31.38 -15.44
N ASN A 435 4.31 -32.04 -14.79
CA ASN A 435 4.27 -32.25 -13.34
C ASN A 435 4.65 -30.97 -12.59
N VAL A 436 3.93 -30.72 -11.49
CA VAL A 436 4.15 -29.64 -10.54
C VAL A 436 4.26 -30.21 -9.13
N HIS A 437 4.74 -29.41 -8.17
CA HIS A 437 5.25 -29.91 -6.90
C HIS A 437 4.83 -29.03 -5.71
N TYR A 438 3.83 -29.43 -4.90
CA TYR A 438 2.83 -30.47 -5.16
C TYR A 438 1.42 -29.99 -4.84
N ASN A 439 0.44 -30.73 -5.35
CA ASN A 439 -0.98 -30.51 -5.10
C ASN A 439 -1.37 -29.08 -5.47
N ILE A 440 -1.40 -28.83 -6.76
CA ILE A 440 -1.74 -27.53 -7.32
C ILE A 440 -3.20 -27.17 -7.03
N GLY A 441 -3.43 -25.93 -6.57
CA GLY A 441 -4.76 -25.34 -6.49
C GLY A 441 -5.09 -24.58 -7.77
N HIS A 442 -4.90 -23.26 -7.74
CA HIS A 442 -5.17 -22.38 -8.86
C HIS A 442 -3.98 -22.22 -9.80
N LEU A 443 -4.27 -21.66 -10.98
CA LEU A 443 -3.32 -21.22 -11.97
C LEU A 443 -3.37 -19.70 -12.14
N CYS A 444 -2.23 -19.10 -12.48
CA CYS A 444 -2.16 -17.70 -12.90
C CYS A 444 -1.52 -17.61 -14.29
N GLY A 445 -2.35 -17.42 -15.31
CA GLY A 445 -1.92 -17.14 -16.67
C GLY A 445 -1.74 -15.64 -16.88
N MET A 446 -0.83 -15.24 -17.78
CA MET A 446 -0.58 -13.83 -18.09
C MET A 446 -1.83 -13.21 -18.73
N GLU A 447 -2.52 -12.35 -17.96
CA GLU A 447 -3.85 -11.80 -18.28
C GLU A 447 -4.90 -12.86 -18.65
N GLY A 448 -4.75 -14.08 -18.12
CA GLY A 448 -5.47 -15.30 -18.56
C GLY A 448 -6.97 -15.34 -18.27
N LYS A 449 -7.48 -14.43 -17.41
CA LYS A 449 -8.92 -14.28 -17.12
C LYS A 449 -9.58 -13.12 -17.87
N SER A 450 -8.82 -12.36 -18.65
CA SER A 450 -9.34 -11.22 -19.42
C SER A 450 -9.81 -11.65 -20.82
N ALA A 451 -10.39 -10.71 -21.57
CA ALA A 451 -10.65 -10.84 -23.00
C ALA A 451 -9.38 -10.72 -23.88
N ASP A 452 -8.21 -10.48 -23.29
CA ASP A 452 -6.92 -10.30 -23.95
C ASP A 452 -5.79 -11.09 -23.24
N PRO A 453 -5.89 -12.43 -23.13
CA PRO A 453 -4.81 -13.24 -22.57
C PRO A 453 -3.53 -13.11 -23.39
N GLN A 454 -2.36 -13.15 -22.75
CA GLN A 454 -1.06 -12.91 -23.41
C GLN A 454 -0.21 -14.16 -23.62
N GLY A 455 -0.44 -15.23 -22.85
CA GLY A 455 0.36 -16.45 -22.93
C GLY A 455 1.80 -16.28 -22.40
N LYS A 456 2.76 -16.98 -23.00
CA LYS A 456 4.19 -17.10 -22.62
C LYS A 456 4.49 -17.85 -21.31
N TYR A 457 3.80 -17.49 -20.23
CA TYR A 457 4.00 -18.11 -18.92
C TYR A 457 2.69 -18.49 -18.26
N ILE A 458 2.73 -19.53 -17.44
CA ILE A 458 1.68 -19.87 -16.48
C ILE A 458 2.32 -20.21 -15.14
N ILE A 459 1.66 -19.86 -14.05
CA ILE A 459 2.14 -20.11 -12.70
C ILE A 459 1.21 -21.12 -12.03
N ALA A 460 1.79 -22.17 -11.46
CA ALA A 460 1.12 -23.14 -10.62
C ALA A 460 1.23 -22.76 -9.15
N LEU A 461 0.09 -22.56 -8.47
CA LEU A 461 0.04 -22.23 -7.05
C LEU A 461 -0.10 -23.53 -6.23
N ASN A 462 1.02 -24.13 -5.86
CA ASN A 462 1.08 -25.43 -5.20
C ASN A 462 0.90 -25.31 -3.68
N LYS A 463 0.13 -26.23 -3.10
CA LYS A 463 -0.25 -26.19 -1.69
C LYS A 463 0.78 -26.84 -0.77
N LEU A 464 1.50 -27.83 -1.26
CA LEU A 464 2.47 -28.60 -0.47
C LEU A 464 3.87 -28.47 -1.07
N ALA A 465 4.83 -27.93 -0.30
CA ALA A 465 6.22 -27.85 -0.75
C ALA A 465 7.06 -29.08 -0.43
N ILE A 466 6.73 -29.87 0.61
CA ILE A 466 7.39 -31.12 1.00
C ILE A 466 8.93 -31.04 0.96
N ASP A 467 9.56 -31.46 -0.14
CA ASP A 467 11.01 -31.59 -0.33
C ASP A 467 11.64 -30.51 -1.24
N ARG A 468 10.84 -29.55 -1.74
CA ARG A 468 11.28 -28.56 -2.72
C ARG A 468 12.26 -27.53 -2.18
N PHE A 469 12.28 -27.32 -0.87
CA PHE A 469 13.10 -26.30 -0.22
C PHE A 469 13.87 -26.85 0.98
N GLN A 470 14.81 -26.06 1.47
CA GLN A 470 15.51 -26.34 2.72
C GLN A 470 14.48 -26.51 3.84
N ASN A 471 14.62 -27.58 4.64
CA ASN A 471 13.76 -27.81 5.79
C ASN A 471 13.95 -26.70 6.84
N VAL A 472 12.88 -25.96 7.11
CA VAL A 472 12.83 -24.85 8.07
C VAL A 472 11.85 -25.12 9.23
N GLY A 473 11.45 -26.38 9.43
CA GLY A 473 10.54 -26.80 10.49
C GLY A 473 9.15 -27.24 9.98
N PRO A 474 8.21 -27.50 10.90
CA PRO A 474 6.93 -28.13 10.56
C PRO A 474 5.98 -27.27 9.71
N LEU A 475 6.09 -25.95 9.78
CA LEU A 475 5.30 -25.04 8.94
C LEU A 475 6.05 -24.82 7.61
N HIS A 476 5.61 -25.53 6.58
CA HIS A 476 6.18 -25.39 5.24
C HIS A 476 5.66 -24.13 4.54
N PRO A 477 6.47 -23.49 3.67
CA PRO A 477 5.95 -22.50 2.73
C PRO A 477 5.10 -23.18 1.64
N GLN A 478 4.31 -22.38 0.93
CA GLN A 478 3.71 -22.78 -0.34
C GLN A 478 4.74 -22.63 -1.49
N ASN A 479 4.38 -23.08 -2.69
CA ASN A 479 5.30 -23.06 -3.83
C ASN A 479 4.63 -22.55 -5.11
N HIS A 480 5.04 -21.37 -5.58
CA HIS A 480 4.62 -20.86 -6.88
C HIS A 480 5.62 -21.29 -7.95
N GLN A 481 5.15 -22.08 -8.90
CA GLN A 481 5.98 -22.66 -9.95
C GLN A 481 5.76 -21.98 -11.29
N LEU A 482 6.81 -21.37 -11.85
CA LEU A 482 6.76 -20.73 -13.16
C LEU A 482 6.98 -21.76 -14.27
N ILE A 483 6.07 -21.80 -15.24
CA ILE A 483 6.13 -22.70 -16.40
C ILE A 483 6.13 -21.85 -17.67
N ASP A 484 7.11 -22.07 -18.54
CA ASP A 484 7.14 -21.53 -19.90
C ASP A 484 6.22 -22.35 -20.79
N ILE A 485 5.31 -21.65 -21.46
CA ILE A 485 4.29 -22.22 -22.35
C ILE A 485 4.43 -21.73 -23.80
N SER A 486 5.50 -20.99 -24.11
CA SER A 486 5.77 -20.49 -25.46
C SER A 486 6.25 -21.58 -26.43
N GLY A 487 6.82 -22.66 -25.88
CA GLY A 487 7.32 -23.81 -26.64
C GLY A 487 6.23 -24.80 -27.06
N LYS A 488 6.65 -25.86 -27.78
CA LYS A 488 5.77 -27.00 -28.13
C LYS A 488 5.31 -27.80 -26.91
N LYS A 489 6.11 -27.79 -25.85
CA LYS A 489 5.89 -28.48 -24.59
C LYS A 489 6.04 -27.49 -23.45
N MET A 490 5.27 -27.68 -22.40
CA MET A 490 5.40 -26.89 -21.18
C MET A 490 6.72 -27.21 -20.48
N ASP A 491 7.44 -26.17 -20.02
CA ASP A 491 8.76 -26.31 -19.40
C ASP A 491 8.77 -25.60 -18.04
N LEU A 492 8.84 -26.38 -16.96
CA LEU A 492 8.94 -25.87 -15.60
C LEU A 492 10.29 -25.17 -15.40
N LEU A 493 10.27 -23.89 -15.06
CA LEU A 493 11.46 -23.03 -14.98
C LEU A 493 11.94 -22.76 -13.56
N TYR A 494 11.03 -22.53 -12.61
CA TYR A 494 11.38 -21.94 -11.32
C TYR A 494 10.42 -22.37 -10.20
N ASP A 495 10.98 -22.57 -9.00
CA ASP A 495 10.26 -22.81 -7.73
C ASP A 495 10.42 -21.58 -6.83
N MET A 496 9.32 -20.87 -6.53
CA MET A 496 9.32 -19.73 -5.62
C MET A 496 8.70 -20.13 -4.26
N PRO A 497 9.49 -20.20 -3.17
CA PRO A 497 8.93 -20.43 -1.84
C PRO A 497 8.10 -19.21 -1.42
N VAL A 498 6.87 -19.46 -0.96
CA VAL A 498 5.97 -18.43 -0.42
C VAL A 498 5.75 -18.70 1.07
N PRO A 499 6.45 -17.98 1.97
CA PRO A 499 6.31 -18.17 3.41
C PRO A 499 5.13 -17.40 4.03
N LEU A 500 4.44 -16.57 3.25
CA LEU A 500 3.38 -15.69 3.74
C LEU A 500 1.98 -16.29 3.47
N GLY A 501 1.53 -17.14 4.38
CA GLY A 501 0.24 -17.83 4.29
C GLY A 501 0.13 -18.74 3.05
N GLU A 502 -1.08 -19.22 2.77
CA GLU A 502 -1.40 -20.00 1.57
C GLU A 502 -2.10 -19.11 0.52
N PRO A 503 -1.40 -18.58 -0.50
CA PRO A 503 -2.08 -17.92 -1.60
C PRO A 503 -3.09 -18.84 -2.30
N HIS A 504 -4.32 -18.37 -2.43
CA HIS A 504 -5.39 -19.12 -3.08
C HIS A 504 -5.46 -18.85 -4.58
N GLN A 505 -5.35 -17.57 -5.00
CA GLN A 505 -5.35 -17.16 -6.39
C GLN A 505 -4.38 -16.00 -6.64
N ALA A 506 -3.98 -15.84 -7.90
CA ALA A 506 -3.22 -14.69 -8.37
C ALA A 506 -3.71 -14.21 -9.74
N VAL A 507 -3.44 -12.95 -10.05
CA VAL A 507 -3.70 -12.32 -11.35
C VAL A 507 -2.44 -11.62 -11.84
N ALA A 508 -2.15 -11.76 -13.14
CA ALA A 508 -0.98 -11.16 -13.77
C ALA A 508 -1.40 -10.10 -14.79
N ILE A 509 -0.63 -9.02 -14.89
CA ILE A 509 -0.79 -7.93 -15.85
C ILE A 509 0.55 -7.59 -16.50
N ARG A 510 0.54 -7.17 -17.77
CA ARG A 510 1.72 -6.59 -18.40
C ARG A 510 2.20 -5.38 -17.58
N ALA A 511 3.49 -5.33 -17.27
CA ALA A 511 4.07 -4.25 -16.47
C ALA A 511 3.86 -2.86 -17.11
N GLU A 512 3.81 -2.79 -18.45
CA GLU A 512 3.58 -1.54 -19.20
C GLU A 512 2.22 -0.88 -18.95
N LYS A 513 1.23 -1.64 -18.44
CA LYS A 513 -0.11 -1.12 -18.11
C LYS A 513 -0.19 -0.50 -16.72
N LEU A 514 0.83 -0.66 -15.89
CA LEU A 514 0.91 -0.07 -14.57
C LEU A 514 1.60 1.30 -14.66
N HIS A 515 0.99 2.30 -14.03
CA HIS A 515 1.49 3.67 -14.03
C HIS A 515 1.62 4.21 -12.59
N PRO A 516 2.49 3.60 -11.76
CA PRO A 516 2.66 4.03 -10.39
C PRO A 516 3.21 5.46 -10.28
N LYS A 517 2.76 6.17 -9.24
CA LYS A 517 3.34 7.44 -8.80
C LYS A 517 4.68 7.17 -8.11
N VAL A 518 5.63 8.06 -8.36
CA VAL A 518 6.95 8.03 -7.71
C VAL A 518 7.01 8.90 -6.44
N ARG A 519 6.01 9.77 -6.25
CA ARG A 519 5.83 10.65 -5.08
C ARG A 519 4.44 11.27 -5.06
N TYR A 520 4.05 11.83 -3.93
CA TYR A 520 2.78 12.54 -3.78
C TYR A 520 2.89 14.05 -3.96
N ALA A 521 1.74 14.70 -4.18
CA ALA A 521 1.64 16.14 -3.98
C ALA A 521 1.84 16.45 -2.48
N MET A 522 2.54 17.54 -2.17
CA MET A 522 2.90 17.86 -0.78
C MET A 522 1.66 17.99 0.10
N GLY A 523 1.57 17.17 1.14
CA GLY A 523 0.46 17.14 2.08
C GLY A 523 -0.66 16.16 1.72
N THR A 524 -0.41 15.15 0.88
CA THR A 524 -1.45 14.19 0.48
C THR A 524 -1.73 13.21 1.62
N ASN A 525 -3.02 12.96 1.92
CA ASN A 525 -3.43 11.79 2.69
C ASN A 525 -3.57 10.62 1.72
N THR A 526 -2.73 9.60 1.86
CA THR A 526 -2.66 8.49 0.90
C THR A 526 -3.94 7.66 0.87
N LYS A 527 -4.67 7.55 1.99
CA LYS A 527 -5.88 6.71 2.08
C LYS A 527 -7.10 7.33 1.38
N THR A 528 -7.16 8.65 1.33
CA THR A 528 -8.25 9.42 0.68
C THR A 528 -7.88 9.96 -0.69
N GLY A 529 -6.59 10.22 -0.95
CA GLY A 529 -6.10 10.93 -2.13
C GLY A 529 -6.31 12.45 -2.08
N GLU A 530 -6.80 12.98 -0.94
CA GLU A 530 -7.08 14.40 -0.74
C GLU A 530 -5.97 15.09 0.06
N MET A 531 -6.00 16.42 0.12
CA MET A 531 -5.05 17.17 0.95
C MET A 531 -5.37 16.95 2.44
N HIS A 532 -4.38 16.50 3.18
CA HIS A 532 -4.50 16.27 4.61
C HIS A 532 -4.67 17.60 5.36
N LYS A 533 -5.63 17.66 6.28
CA LYS A 533 -5.92 18.84 7.12
C LYS A 533 -4.73 19.31 7.96
N GLY A 534 -3.81 18.39 8.25
CA GLY A 534 -2.60 18.60 9.04
C GLY A 534 -1.35 18.89 8.21
N LYS A 535 -1.48 19.14 6.89
CA LYS A 535 -0.36 19.52 6.04
C LYS A 535 0.44 20.64 6.69
N THR A 536 1.73 20.40 6.86
CA THR A 536 2.66 21.33 7.51
C THR A 536 3.90 21.46 6.63
N LEU A 537 4.33 22.69 6.37
CA LEU A 537 5.59 22.95 5.68
C LEU A 537 6.65 23.42 6.67
N ALA A 538 7.90 23.44 6.22
CA ALA A 538 8.99 23.94 7.04
C ALA A 538 8.75 25.39 7.52
N GLY A 539 9.01 25.63 8.80
CA GLY A 539 8.73 26.89 9.48
C GLY A 539 7.26 27.06 9.94
N GLN A 540 6.39 26.10 9.64
CA GLN A 540 4.98 26.08 10.09
C GLN A 540 4.74 25.11 11.26
N GLU A 541 5.77 24.38 11.69
CA GLU A 541 5.73 23.44 12.79
C GLU A 541 5.33 24.15 14.08
N ARG A 542 4.47 23.52 14.86
CA ARG A 542 3.93 24.10 16.10
C ARG A 542 3.29 23.05 16.98
N ILE A 543 3.18 23.39 18.26
CA ILE A 543 2.46 22.61 19.27
C ILE A 543 1.32 23.48 19.78
N GLU A 544 0.10 23.01 19.62
CA GLU A 544 -1.12 23.66 20.08
C GLU A 544 -1.71 22.87 21.25
N ARG A 545 -2.23 23.58 22.26
CA ARG A 545 -2.83 22.97 23.45
C ARG A 545 -4.23 23.52 23.67
N ASP A 546 -5.18 22.60 23.81
CA ASP A 546 -6.55 22.86 24.24
C ASP A 546 -6.87 21.94 25.43
N GLY A 547 -6.68 22.47 26.65
CA GLY A 547 -6.78 21.69 27.88
C GLY A 547 -5.76 20.53 27.91
N ASN A 548 -6.27 19.30 27.97
CA ASN A 548 -5.48 18.06 27.90
C ASN A 548 -5.29 17.53 26.47
N LYS A 549 -5.79 18.22 25.44
CA LYS A 549 -5.53 17.86 24.04
C LYS A 549 -4.33 18.63 23.54
N VAL A 550 -3.36 17.91 22.99
CA VAL A 550 -2.14 18.51 22.42
C VAL A 550 -2.04 18.10 20.95
N THR A 551 -2.09 19.08 20.06
CA THR A 551 -1.92 18.85 18.62
C THR A 551 -0.54 19.31 18.20
N VAL A 552 0.24 18.41 17.61
CA VAL A 552 1.58 18.68 17.10
C VAL A 552 1.52 18.66 15.58
N TYR A 553 1.93 19.76 14.96
CA TYR A 553 2.14 19.87 13.53
C TYR A 553 3.64 19.76 13.29
N ALA A 554 4.06 18.64 12.70
CA ALA A 554 5.44 18.26 12.55
C ALA A 554 5.81 18.03 11.07
N THR A 555 7.10 18.11 10.79
CA THR A 555 7.68 17.84 9.48
C THR A 555 8.83 16.87 9.61
N MET A 556 9.07 16.13 8.54
CA MET A 556 10.21 15.25 8.36
C MET A 556 10.87 15.55 7.02
N VAL A 557 12.18 15.68 7.05
CA VAL A 557 13.07 15.79 5.90
C VAL A 557 14.36 15.12 6.31
N ARG A 558 15.08 14.48 5.38
CA ARG A 558 16.29 13.71 5.67
C ARG A 558 17.13 14.30 6.80
N SER A 559 17.40 13.48 7.82
CA SER A 559 18.19 13.82 9.01
C SER A 559 17.50 14.73 10.05
N HIS A 560 16.27 15.18 9.84
CA HIS A 560 15.60 16.13 10.75
C HIS A 560 14.12 15.81 10.99
N ILE A 561 13.73 15.80 12.27
CA ILE A 561 12.33 15.79 12.72
C ILE A 561 12.06 17.08 13.45
N ASN A 562 11.07 17.85 13.00
CA ASN A 562 10.70 19.11 13.65
C ASN A 562 9.27 19.03 14.19
N PRO A 563 9.02 19.35 15.48
CA PRO A 563 10.01 19.71 16.50
C PRO A 563 10.81 18.49 17.01
N GLU A 564 12.02 18.72 17.54
CA GLU A 564 12.86 17.70 18.19
C GLU A 564 12.55 17.51 19.69
N ARG A 565 11.75 18.41 20.28
CA ARG A 565 11.44 18.40 21.71
C ARG A 565 9.97 18.73 21.91
N ILE A 566 9.23 17.78 22.47
CA ILE A 566 7.82 17.91 22.78
C ILE A 566 7.66 17.69 24.28
N THR A 567 7.11 18.67 25.01
CA THR A 567 6.81 18.53 26.44
C THR A 567 5.31 18.57 26.68
N VAL A 568 4.80 17.53 27.33
CA VAL A 568 3.37 17.35 27.64
C VAL A 568 3.19 16.95 29.10
N ASN A 569 1.94 16.97 29.57
CA ASN A 569 1.57 16.42 30.86
C ASN A 569 1.15 14.97 30.73
N LYS A 570 1.38 14.18 31.78
CA LYS A 570 0.78 12.86 31.93
C LYS A 570 -0.75 12.98 31.83
N GLY A 571 -1.37 12.15 31.00
CA GLY A 571 -2.80 12.19 30.69
C GLY A 571 -3.20 13.11 29.53
N ASP A 572 -2.25 13.83 28.91
CA ASP A 572 -2.53 14.55 27.66
C ASP A 572 -2.83 13.55 26.52
N ILE A 573 -3.83 13.89 25.69
CA ILE A 573 -4.13 13.19 24.45
C ILE A 573 -3.38 13.90 23.32
N ILE A 574 -2.35 13.25 22.80
CA ILE A 574 -1.49 13.77 21.75
C ILE A 574 -2.07 13.37 20.39
N THR A 575 -2.14 14.32 19.46
CA THR A 575 -2.38 14.08 18.03
C THR A 575 -1.24 14.72 17.24
N MET A 576 -0.44 13.93 16.54
CA MET A 576 0.66 14.43 15.73
C MET A 576 0.31 14.30 14.25
N HIS A 577 0.26 15.42 13.54
CA HIS A 577 0.19 15.48 12.09
C HIS A 577 1.60 15.65 11.54
N ILE A 578 2.09 14.69 10.76
CA ILE A 578 3.49 14.66 10.32
C ILE A 578 3.52 14.68 8.79
N THR A 579 4.23 15.65 8.21
CA THR A 579 4.38 15.79 6.75
C THR A 579 5.80 15.39 6.32
N ASN A 580 5.93 14.47 5.36
CA ASN A 580 7.21 14.19 4.69
C ASN A 580 7.45 15.25 3.60
N LEU A 581 8.48 16.07 3.79
CA LEU A 581 8.87 17.16 2.89
C LEU A 581 9.77 16.72 1.73
N GLU A 582 10.12 15.44 1.64
CA GLU A 582 10.95 14.91 0.56
C GLU A 582 10.27 15.01 -0.80
N ARG A 583 11.11 15.18 -1.84
CA ARG A 583 10.69 15.19 -3.25
C ARG A 583 11.43 14.16 -4.09
N ALA A 584 12.54 13.64 -3.60
CA ALA A 584 13.23 12.55 -4.27
C ALA A 584 12.42 11.26 -4.12
N GLU A 585 12.42 10.48 -5.20
CA GLU A 585 11.82 9.14 -5.22
C GLU A 585 12.53 8.25 -4.20
N ASP A 586 11.77 7.38 -3.53
CA ASP A 586 12.27 6.39 -2.55
C ASP A 586 12.86 6.98 -1.25
N GLU A 587 12.60 8.26 -0.95
CA GLU A 587 13.00 8.92 0.30
C GLU A 587 11.88 8.87 1.34
N THR A 588 11.53 7.64 1.74
CA THR A 588 10.50 7.37 2.74
C THR A 588 11.03 7.61 4.15
N HIS A 589 10.18 8.14 5.03
CA HIS A 589 10.44 8.20 6.46
C HIS A 589 9.48 7.27 7.19
N GLY A 590 9.87 6.80 8.37
CA GLY A 590 8.93 6.21 9.32
C GLY A 590 8.98 6.96 10.64
N PHE A 591 7.98 6.82 11.51
CA PHE A 591 7.98 7.53 12.80
C PHE A 591 7.39 6.65 13.90
N THR A 592 8.08 6.57 15.02
CA THR A 592 7.63 5.84 16.22
C THR A 592 7.95 6.63 17.49
N VAL A 593 7.21 6.35 18.57
CA VAL A 593 7.49 6.87 19.91
C VAL A 593 7.68 5.69 20.86
N ASP A 594 8.79 5.66 21.57
CA ASP A 594 9.12 4.58 22.51
C ASP A 594 7.98 4.33 23.51
N ASN A 595 7.66 3.05 23.73
CA ASN A 595 6.64 2.53 24.65
C ASN A 595 5.17 2.86 24.35
N TYR A 596 4.84 3.61 23.29
CA TYR A 596 3.46 4.03 23.00
C TYR A 596 2.74 3.20 21.93
N ASP A 597 3.39 2.19 21.35
CA ASP A 597 2.82 1.29 20.32
C ASP A 597 2.17 2.07 19.14
N VAL A 598 2.87 3.10 18.68
CA VAL A 598 2.48 3.92 17.53
C VAL A 598 3.55 3.85 16.45
N HIS A 599 3.11 3.75 15.21
CA HIS A 599 3.99 3.71 14.06
C HIS A 599 3.30 4.33 12.84
N MET A 600 4.08 4.90 11.93
CA MET A 600 3.64 5.28 10.59
C MET A 600 4.81 5.16 9.61
N SER A 601 4.51 4.80 8.37
CA SER A 601 5.36 5.08 7.20
C SER A 601 4.84 6.35 6.52
N LEU A 602 5.74 7.12 5.92
CA LEU A 602 5.45 8.39 5.26
C LEU A 602 6.25 8.46 3.96
N GLU A 603 5.60 8.17 2.84
CA GLU A 603 6.19 8.33 1.52
C GLU A 603 6.42 9.81 1.15
N PRO A 604 7.31 10.12 0.19
CA PRO A 604 7.59 11.50 -0.23
C PRO A 604 6.33 12.31 -0.56
N GLY A 605 6.09 13.39 0.19
CA GLY A 605 4.94 14.28 0.05
C GLY A 605 3.69 13.88 0.84
N GLU A 606 3.69 12.75 1.55
CA GLU A 606 2.56 12.32 2.39
C GLU A 606 2.42 13.18 3.66
N THR A 607 1.20 13.27 4.18
CA THR A 607 0.94 13.61 5.57
C THR A 607 0.03 12.58 6.21
N SER A 608 0.47 12.05 7.36
CA SER A 608 -0.28 11.10 8.17
C SER A 608 -0.43 11.59 9.61
N THR A 609 -1.30 10.93 10.37
CA THR A 609 -1.61 11.27 11.76
C THR A 609 -1.38 10.09 12.70
N ILE A 610 -0.67 10.29 13.81
CA ILE A 610 -0.74 9.38 14.97
C ILE A 610 -1.46 10.05 16.13
N LYS A 611 -2.10 9.22 16.97
CA LYS A 611 -2.79 9.67 18.17
C LYS A 611 -2.61 8.66 19.29
N PHE A 612 -2.24 9.16 20.47
CA PHE A 612 -2.06 8.34 21.66
C PHE A 612 -2.23 9.18 22.93
N THR A 613 -2.37 8.53 24.08
CA THR A 613 -2.41 9.20 25.38
C THR A 613 -1.03 9.11 26.00
N ALA A 614 -0.47 10.23 26.46
CA ALA A 614 0.77 10.25 27.23
C ALA A 614 0.50 9.80 28.68
N ASP A 615 0.19 8.52 28.87
CA ASP A 615 -0.30 7.95 30.13
C ASP A 615 0.81 7.57 31.12
N ILE A 616 2.06 7.57 30.68
CA ILE A 616 3.25 7.27 31.49
C ILE A 616 4.19 8.48 31.59
N GLU A 617 4.65 8.80 32.80
CA GLU A 617 5.66 9.85 33.00
C GLU A 617 7.03 9.36 32.49
N GLY A 618 7.84 10.27 31.97
CA GLY A 618 9.19 9.93 31.52
C GLY A 618 9.69 10.77 30.36
N VAL A 619 10.81 10.34 29.80
CA VAL A 619 11.39 10.87 28.57
C VAL A 619 11.45 9.73 27.57
N PHE A 620 10.74 9.89 26.45
CA PHE A 620 10.54 8.88 25.43
C PHE A 620 11.13 9.42 24.12
N PRO A 621 12.24 8.85 23.65
CA PRO A 621 12.70 9.10 22.30
C PRO A 621 11.61 8.81 21.27
N TYR A 622 11.57 9.61 20.23
CA TYR A 622 10.94 9.26 18.95
C TYR A 622 11.97 9.43 17.86
N TYR A 623 11.89 8.61 16.82
CA TYR A 623 12.92 8.59 15.79
C TYR A 623 12.38 8.11 14.45
N CYS A 624 13.15 8.39 13.39
CA CYS A 624 12.84 7.85 12.08
C CYS A 624 13.15 6.35 12.05
N THR A 625 12.22 5.49 11.66
CA THR A 625 12.46 4.04 11.60
C THR A 625 13.00 3.55 10.27
N GLU A 626 12.91 4.39 9.22
CA GLU A 626 13.36 4.10 7.86
C GLU A 626 14.74 4.69 7.60
N PHE A 627 15.64 3.92 6.98
CA PHE A 627 16.99 4.39 6.64
C PHE A 627 16.94 5.42 5.51
N CYS A 628 16.62 6.66 5.86
CA CYS A 628 16.35 7.75 4.93
C CYS A 628 17.59 8.61 4.60
N SER A 629 18.68 8.50 5.36
CA SER A 629 19.90 9.28 5.13
C SER A 629 21.10 8.68 5.86
N ALA A 630 22.31 9.15 5.54
CA ALA A 630 23.52 8.80 6.28
C ALA A 630 23.48 9.21 7.77
N LEU A 631 22.63 10.19 8.12
CA LEU A 631 22.40 10.67 9.47
C LEU A 631 21.01 10.25 9.99
N HIS A 632 20.53 9.10 9.53
CA HIS A 632 19.25 8.53 9.98
C HIS A 632 19.25 8.27 11.50
N LEU A 633 20.38 7.85 12.07
CA LEU A 633 20.48 7.59 13.52
C LEU A 633 20.29 8.87 14.35
N GLU A 634 20.75 10.01 13.83
CA GLU A 634 20.60 11.32 14.45
C GLU A 634 19.21 11.94 14.21
N MET A 635 18.40 11.34 13.34
CA MET A 635 17.03 11.80 13.02
C MET A 635 16.04 11.38 14.11
N MET A 636 16.11 12.06 15.26
CA MET A 636 15.32 11.77 16.45
C MET A 636 14.84 13.03 17.17
N GLY A 637 13.91 12.87 18.11
CA GLY A 637 13.51 13.87 19.09
C GLY A 637 13.04 13.22 20.40
N TYR A 638 12.61 14.04 21.36
CA TYR A 638 12.18 13.59 22.68
C TYR A 638 10.76 14.06 23.01
N LEU A 639 9.91 13.10 23.34
CA LEU A 639 8.67 13.33 24.07
C LEU A 639 8.95 13.29 25.57
N MET A 640 8.79 14.42 26.24
CA MET A 640 8.95 14.54 27.69
C MET A 640 7.57 14.67 28.34
N VAL A 641 7.20 13.67 29.13
CA VAL A 641 5.90 13.60 29.82
C VAL A 641 6.12 13.89 31.30
N LYS A 642 5.63 15.05 31.75
CA LYS A 642 5.69 15.44 33.16
C LYS A 642 4.41 15.05 33.89
N ASP A 643 4.54 14.49 35.07
CA ASP A 643 3.46 14.36 36.03
C ASP A 643 3.19 15.75 36.65
N PRO A 644 2.02 16.37 36.41
CA PRO A 644 1.73 17.70 36.92
C PRO A 644 1.68 17.75 38.46
N ASP A 645 1.50 16.61 39.12
CA ASP A 645 1.44 16.50 40.58
C ASP A 645 2.83 16.34 41.23
N LYS A 646 3.89 16.18 40.42
CA LYS A 646 5.27 16.01 40.91
C LYS A 646 6.11 17.27 40.71
N LYS A 647 7.05 17.45 41.63
CA LYS A 647 8.11 18.47 41.53
C LYS A 647 9.41 17.82 41.08
N TYR A 648 9.89 18.21 39.91
CA TYR A 648 11.16 17.73 39.38
C TYR A 648 12.32 18.60 39.89
N VAL A 649 13.27 17.97 40.58
CA VAL A 649 14.49 18.65 41.06
C VAL A 649 15.54 18.60 39.96
N SER A 650 16.11 19.75 39.61
CA SER A 650 17.17 19.82 38.60
C SER A 650 18.38 18.97 39.00
N ALA A 651 18.85 18.10 38.11
CA ALA A 651 20.09 17.35 38.29
C ALA A 651 21.30 18.29 38.48
N GLN A 652 21.27 19.47 37.83
CA GLN A 652 22.27 20.52 38.04
C GLN A 652 22.27 21.00 39.50
N LYS A 653 21.08 21.14 40.13
CA LYS A 653 20.97 21.48 41.55
C LYS A 653 21.56 20.41 42.47
N LEU A 654 21.40 19.13 42.13
CA LEU A 654 22.03 18.04 42.89
C LEU A 654 23.55 18.03 42.70
N LYS A 655 24.04 18.28 41.47
CA LYS A 655 25.47 18.38 41.16
C LYS A 655 26.14 19.57 41.86
N MET A 656 25.48 20.73 41.89
CA MET A 656 26.03 21.92 42.54
C MET A 656 26.31 21.69 44.03
N LYS A 657 25.53 20.84 44.71
CA LYS A 657 25.79 20.47 46.12
C LYS A 657 27.09 19.70 46.34
N THR A 658 27.65 19.09 45.31
CA THR A 658 28.88 18.29 45.40
C THR A 658 30.10 18.99 44.80
N MET A 659 29.95 20.23 44.31
CA MET A 659 31.02 20.99 43.67
C MET A 659 31.92 21.70 44.70
N SER A 660 33.20 21.85 44.37
CA SER A 660 34.13 22.66 45.18
C SER A 660 33.78 24.15 45.12
N PRO A 661 34.28 24.98 46.06
CA PRO A 661 34.08 26.43 46.00
C PRO A 661 34.57 27.07 44.68
N GLU A 662 35.69 26.59 44.12
CA GLU A 662 36.25 27.06 42.85
C GLU A 662 35.35 26.68 41.67
N GLU A 663 34.84 25.45 41.66
CA GLU A 663 33.91 24.97 40.64
C GLU A 663 32.58 25.73 40.68
N LEU A 664 32.04 26.01 41.88
CA LEU A 664 30.84 26.82 42.06
C LEU A 664 31.06 28.25 41.55
N LYS A 665 32.22 28.85 41.83
CA LYS A 665 32.55 30.18 41.31
C LYS A 665 32.62 30.19 39.78
N ALA A 666 33.25 29.20 39.16
CA ALA A 666 33.31 29.09 37.71
C ALA A 666 31.91 28.92 37.07
N GLU A 667 31.04 28.12 37.69
CA GLU A 667 29.66 27.94 37.23
C GLU A 667 28.81 29.21 37.42
N TYR A 668 28.99 29.96 38.51
CA TYR A 668 28.37 31.26 38.71
C TYR A 668 28.78 32.25 37.62
N ASP A 669 30.10 32.42 37.40
CA ASP A 669 30.63 33.37 36.42
C ASP A 669 30.15 32.99 35.00
N LYS A 670 30.10 31.68 34.68
CA LYS A 670 29.51 31.16 33.44
C LYS A 670 28.02 31.47 33.32
N THR A 671 27.22 31.26 34.37
CA THR A 671 25.78 31.51 34.36
C THR A 671 25.49 33.00 34.16
N VAL A 672 26.24 33.88 34.82
CA VAL A 672 26.16 35.34 34.61
C VAL A 672 26.50 35.72 33.17
N ALA A 673 27.55 35.13 32.59
CA ALA A 673 27.91 35.38 31.20
C ALA A 673 26.82 34.93 30.21
N VAL A 674 26.20 33.78 30.46
CA VAL A 674 25.05 33.28 29.67
C VAL A 674 23.84 34.21 29.80
N ASN A 675 23.52 34.69 30.99
CA ASN A 675 22.45 35.66 31.21
C ASN A 675 22.71 36.96 30.44
N ALA A 676 23.94 37.49 30.50
CA ALA A 676 24.32 38.68 29.75
C ALA A 676 24.22 38.48 28.23
N ALA A 677 24.62 37.32 27.71
CA ALA A 677 24.48 37.00 26.30
C ALA A 677 23.01 36.86 25.87
N THR A 678 22.19 36.20 26.69
CA THR A 678 20.75 36.02 26.42
C THR A 678 20.02 37.36 26.43
N ASP A 679 20.32 38.23 27.39
CA ASP A 679 19.74 39.57 27.44
C ASP A 679 20.06 40.39 26.20
N LYS A 680 21.28 40.31 25.66
CA LYS A 680 21.62 40.98 24.38
C LYS A 680 20.71 40.54 23.23
N VAL A 681 20.34 39.27 23.16
CA VAL A 681 19.39 38.75 22.15
C VAL A 681 17.99 39.27 22.42
N ILE A 682 17.53 39.29 23.67
CA ILE A 682 16.23 39.88 24.03
C ILE A 682 16.19 41.35 23.61
N GLN A 683 17.24 42.11 23.90
CA GLN A 683 17.30 43.53 23.54
C GLN A 683 17.31 43.75 22.02
N SER A 684 17.90 42.84 21.23
CA SER A 684 17.82 42.95 19.76
C SER A 684 16.40 42.73 19.25
N VAL A 685 15.64 41.79 19.83
CA VAL A 685 14.23 41.55 19.52
C VAL A 685 13.35 42.72 19.96
N VAL A 686 13.58 43.25 21.17
CA VAL A 686 12.86 44.43 21.68
C VAL A 686 13.10 45.64 20.78
N LYS A 687 14.35 45.86 20.35
CA LYS A 687 14.69 46.91 19.39
C LYS A 687 13.91 46.72 18.09
N PHE A 688 13.93 45.52 17.52
CA PHE A 688 13.17 45.19 16.31
C PHE A 688 11.67 45.51 16.44
N LEU A 689 11.04 45.05 17.52
CA LEU A 689 9.61 45.25 17.75
C LEU A 689 9.26 46.74 17.86
N LYS A 690 10.08 47.52 18.58
CA LYS A 690 9.90 48.97 18.74
C LYS A 690 10.11 49.74 17.45
N ASP A 691 11.19 49.44 16.73
CA ASP A 691 11.51 50.10 15.46
C ASP A 691 10.41 49.87 14.40
N ASN A 692 9.65 48.77 14.54
CA ASN A 692 8.55 48.40 13.66
C ASN A 692 7.15 48.63 14.25
N HIS A 693 7.03 49.46 15.30
CA HIS A 693 5.74 49.92 15.84
C HIS A 693 4.74 48.80 16.21
N TYR A 694 5.22 47.77 16.91
CA TYR A 694 4.41 46.61 17.30
C TYR A 694 3.10 46.95 18.02
N GLU A 695 3.05 48.09 18.72
CA GLU A 695 1.90 48.58 19.47
C GLU A 695 0.65 48.83 18.60
N LYS A 696 0.81 48.95 17.29
CA LYS A 696 -0.28 49.09 16.32
C LYS A 696 -1.03 47.78 16.04
N HIS A 697 -0.49 46.64 16.50
CA HIS A 697 -1.02 45.31 16.23
C HIS A 697 -1.39 44.61 17.54
N GLU A 698 -2.68 44.57 17.89
CA GLU A 698 -3.16 44.12 19.21
C GLU A 698 -2.66 42.71 19.60
N VAL A 699 -2.62 41.77 18.65
CA VAL A 699 -2.10 40.41 18.88
C VAL A 699 -0.62 40.43 19.26
N VAL A 700 0.19 41.26 18.59
CA VAL A 700 1.62 41.38 18.87
C VAL A 700 1.84 42.09 20.20
N LYS A 701 1.08 43.17 20.46
CA LYS A 701 1.12 43.91 21.73
C LYS A 701 0.82 43.03 22.94
N ASN A 702 -0.14 42.11 22.83
CA ASN A 702 -0.44 41.16 23.90
C ASN A 702 0.73 40.22 24.17
N LEU A 703 1.35 39.67 23.12
CA LEU A 703 2.56 38.83 23.26
C LEU A 703 3.72 39.62 23.87
N VAL A 704 3.93 40.88 23.49
CA VAL A 704 4.98 41.72 24.10
C VAL A 704 4.68 42.01 25.57
N THR A 705 3.41 42.20 25.94
CA THR A 705 3.01 42.37 27.34
C THR A 705 3.35 41.12 28.15
N ASP A 706 3.00 39.94 27.64
CA ASP A 706 3.33 38.66 28.27
C ASP A 706 4.86 38.47 28.43
N ALA A 707 5.64 38.86 27.42
CA ALA A 707 7.09 38.79 27.47
C ALA A 707 7.67 39.75 28.54
N LEU A 708 7.19 41.00 28.60
CA LEU A 708 7.64 42.00 29.56
C LEU A 708 7.25 41.64 31.01
N ASP A 709 6.11 40.98 31.21
CA ASP A 709 5.70 40.49 32.53
C ASP A 709 6.68 39.46 33.10
N GLN A 710 7.28 38.62 32.24
CA GLN A 710 8.36 37.73 32.63
C GLN A 710 9.66 38.51 32.88
N TYR A 711 10.03 39.40 31.96
CA TYR A 711 11.27 40.18 32.06
C TYR A 711 11.31 41.05 33.32
N GLY A 712 10.18 41.63 33.73
CA GLY A 712 10.04 42.46 34.92
C GLY A 712 10.38 41.74 36.23
N LYS A 713 10.41 40.40 36.25
CA LYS A 713 10.80 39.61 37.43
C LYS A 713 12.32 39.53 37.63
N ILE A 714 13.13 39.85 36.60
CA ILE A 714 14.59 39.66 36.60
C ILE A 714 15.27 40.51 37.67
N LYS A 715 14.93 41.81 37.78
CA LYS A 715 15.56 42.74 38.74
C LYS A 715 15.47 42.24 40.18
N GLY A 716 14.32 41.68 40.56
CA GLY A 716 14.11 41.12 41.89
C GLY A 716 14.94 39.86 42.17
N GLN A 717 15.22 39.06 41.15
CA GLN A 717 16.10 37.88 41.30
C GLN A 717 17.58 38.28 41.31
N LYS A 718 17.98 39.30 40.52
CA LYS A 718 19.36 39.80 40.52
C LYS A 718 19.78 40.34 41.88
N ALA A 719 18.90 41.10 42.53
CA ALA A 719 19.16 41.60 43.88
C ALA A 719 19.43 40.45 44.88
N LYS A 720 18.68 39.34 44.77
CA LYS A 720 18.86 38.16 45.62
C LYS A 720 20.14 37.39 45.30
N SER A 721 20.53 37.33 44.02
CA SER A 721 21.82 36.79 43.58
C SER A 721 22.98 37.57 44.19
N ASP A 722 22.97 38.90 44.04
CA ASP A 722 24.03 39.79 44.55
C ASP A 722 24.16 39.72 46.08
N GLU A 723 23.05 39.58 46.80
CA GLU A 723 23.04 39.38 48.25
C GLU A 723 23.66 38.03 48.64
N ALA A 724 23.35 36.95 47.91
CA ALA A 724 23.93 35.63 48.15
C ALA A 724 25.44 35.59 47.87
N VAL A 725 25.91 36.26 46.81
CA VAL A 725 27.36 36.41 46.53
C VAL A 725 28.05 37.14 47.68
N LYS A 726 27.47 38.24 48.19
CA LYS A 726 28.03 38.99 49.34
C LYS A 726 28.10 38.14 50.60
N ALA A 727 27.17 37.20 50.78
CA ALA A 727 27.15 36.27 51.91
C ALA A 727 28.09 35.06 51.73
N GLY A 728 28.81 34.94 50.61
CA GLY A 728 29.67 33.79 50.29
C GLY A 728 28.90 32.52 49.90
N ASP A 729 27.58 32.61 49.69
CA ASP A 729 26.70 31.48 49.34
C ASP A 729 26.55 31.40 47.82
N LEU A 730 27.59 30.89 47.15
CA LEU A 730 27.62 30.78 45.69
C LEU A 730 26.56 29.80 45.15
N GLU A 731 26.19 28.75 45.88
CA GLU A 731 25.10 27.84 45.48
C GLU A 731 23.78 28.62 45.34
N LYS A 732 23.46 29.45 46.34
CA LYS A 732 22.26 30.29 46.34
C LYS A 732 22.33 31.41 45.31
N ALA A 733 23.51 31.99 45.07
CA ALA A 733 23.71 32.97 44.01
C ALA A 733 23.43 32.37 42.62
N ILE A 734 24.00 31.19 42.32
CA ILE A 734 23.77 30.47 41.07
C ILE A 734 22.30 30.10 40.91
N LEU A 735 21.60 29.74 41.98
CA LEU A 735 20.16 29.45 41.93
C LEU A 735 19.35 30.66 41.50
N PHE A 736 19.68 31.86 41.98
CA PHE A 736 19.01 33.10 41.55
C PHE A 736 19.41 33.52 40.13
N GLU A 737 20.66 33.32 39.70
CA GLU A 737 21.07 33.53 38.31
C GLU A 737 20.38 32.57 37.34
N ASN A 738 20.20 31.29 37.71
CA ASN A 738 19.41 30.35 36.90
C ASN A 738 17.92 30.73 36.86
N MET A 739 17.38 31.33 37.92
CA MET A 739 16.02 31.87 37.90
C MET A 739 15.90 33.07 36.96
N ILE A 740 16.92 33.93 36.90
CA ILE A 740 17.02 35.00 35.89
C ILE A 740 17.00 34.40 34.49
N TRP A 741 17.85 33.39 34.25
CA TRP A 741 17.92 32.70 32.96
C TRP A 741 16.55 32.15 32.52
N GLN A 742 15.81 31.50 33.43
CA GLN A 742 14.46 30.99 33.16
C GLN A 742 13.48 32.08 32.73
N TYR A 743 13.51 33.24 33.39
CA TYR A 743 12.68 34.38 32.97
C TYR A 743 13.13 34.97 31.63
N MET A 744 14.45 35.00 31.36
CA MET A 744 15.00 35.43 30.08
C MET A 744 14.58 34.50 28.93
N VAL A 745 14.66 33.18 29.11
CA VAL A 745 14.22 32.21 28.09
C VAL A 745 12.74 32.35 27.77
N LYS A 746 11.88 32.48 28.80
CA LYS A 746 10.44 32.72 28.59
C LYS A 746 10.17 34.05 27.88
N THR A 747 10.91 35.10 28.24
CA THR A 747 10.83 36.41 27.57
C THR A 747 11.23 36.27 26.10
N ALA A 748 12.33 35.57 25.82
CA ALA A 748 12.85 35.39 24.47
C ALA A 748 11.90 34.57 23.58
N ASP A 749 11.34 33.47 24.08
CA ASP A 749 10.37 32.63 23.34
C ASP A 749 9.14 33.44 22.92
N VAL A 750 8.49 34.12 23.86
CA VAL A 750 7.32 34.95 23.55
C VAL A 750 7.70 36.16 22.68
N GLY A 751 8.87 36.75 22.91
CA GLY A 751 9.40 37.86 22.11
C GLY A 751 9.68 37.48 20.66
N ILE A 752 10.21 36.28 20.41
CA ILE A 752 10.45 35.75 19.06
C ILE A 752 9.11 35.48 18.36
N ARG A 753 8.11 34.93 19.06
CA ARG A 753 6.76 34.76 18.49
C ARG A 753 6.13 36.10 18.15
N ALA A 754 6.31 37.12 18.99
CA ALA A 754 5.85 38.48 18.72
C ALA A 754 6.56 39.06 17.49
N LYS A 755 7.88 38.85 17.36
CA LYS A 755 8.64 39.23 16.16
C LYS A 755 8.07 38.55 14.92
N ASP A 756 7.96 37.22 14.93
CA ASP A 756 7.50 36.44 13.79
C ASP A 756 6.05 36.81 13.39
N ALA A 757 5.18 37.08 14.36
CA ALA A 757 3.82 37.57 14.12
C ALA A 757 3.80 38.99 13.52
N LEU A 758 4.67 39.88 14.00
CA LEU A 758 4.78 41.24 13.48
C LEU A 758 5.30 41.26 12.05
N VAL A 759 6.33 40.47 11.75
CA VAL A 759 6.89 40.32 10.39
C VAL A 759 5.80 39.95 9.39
N ARG A 760 4.93 39.00 9.74
CA ARG A 760 3.79 38.60 8.88
C ARG A 760 2.78 39.73 8.63
N LEU A 761 2.67 40.69 9.53
CA LEU A 761 1.71 41.80 9.42
C LEU A 761 2.27 43.02 8.67
N ILE A 762 3.58 43.26 8.75
CA ILE A 762 4.21 44.47 8.20
C ILE A 762 4.99 44.21 6.89
N ALA A 763 5.25 42.95 6.54
CA ALA A 763 5.87 42.61 5.27
C ALA A 763 4.99 43.08 4.09
N THR A 764 5.62 43.46 2.98
CA THR A 764 4.89 43.94 1.80
C THR A 764 3.93 42.86 1.31
N LYS A 765 2.74 43.25 0.82
CA LYS A 765 1.79 42.26 0.31
C LYS A 765 2.37 41.53 -0.88
N GLN A 766 2.38 40.21 -0.81
CA GLN A 766 2.84 39.36 -1.90
C GLN A 766 1.93 39.52 -3.12
N SER A 767 2.52 39.70 -4.30
CA SER A 767 1.81 39.58 -5.57
C SER A 767 1.42 38.13 -5.85
N THR A 768 0.54 37.89 -6.83
CA THR A 768 0.18 36.51 -7.21
C THR A 768 1.40 35.68 -7.64
N ALA A 769 2.41 36.30 -8.28
CA ALA A 769 3.64 35.62 -8.65
C ALA A 769 4.49 35.24 -7.43
N VAL A 770 4.60 36.14 -6.45
CA VAL A 770 5.30 35.89 -5.19
C VAL A 770 4.61 34.77 -4.40
N GLN A 771 3.27 34.76 -4.34
CA GLN A 771 2.50 33.69 -3.68
C GLN A 771 2.72 32.32 -4.35
N ARG A 772 2.74 32.27 -5.69
CA ARG A 772 3.10 31.05 -6.42
C ARG A 772 4.55 30.64 -6.16
N GLY A 773 5.46 31.60 -6.03
CA GLY A 773 6.86 31.37 -5.71
C GLY A 773 7.08 30.83 -4.31
N GLU A 774 6.43 31.40 -3.31
CA GLU A 774 6.43 30.90 -1.93
C GLU A 774 5.87 29.48 -1.88
N LYS A 775 4.76 29.24 -2.59
CA LYS A 775 4.17 27.91 -2.72
C LYS A 775 5.14 26.92 -3.38
N ALA A 776 5.76 27.29 -4.50
CA ALA A 776 6.73 26.45 -5.20
C ALA A 776 7.97 26.18 -4.34
N PHE A 777 8.46 27.18 -3.60
CA PHE A 777 9.56 27.04 -2.63
C PHE A 777 9.21 26.02 -1.53
N GLY A 778 8.02 26.14 -0.94
CA GLY A 778 7.55 25.24 0.10
C GLY A 778 7.26 23.82 -0.41
N GLU A 779 6.47 23.70 -1.48
CA GLU A 779 6.00 22.41 -2.02
C GLU A 779 7.06 21.67 -2.84
N GLY A 780 8.04 22.39 -3.40
CA GLY A 780 9.16 21.78 -4.09
C GLY A 780 10.35 21.45 -3.17
N GLY A 781 10.14 21.43 -1.85
CA GLY A 781 11.09 20.85 -0.88
C GLY A 781 12.23 21.77 -0.45
N CYS A 782 12.31 23.02 -0.94
CA CYS A 782 13.35 23.97 -0.51
C CYS A 782 13.22 24.32 0.97
N GLY A 783 11.98 24.40 1.47
CA GLY A 783 11.71 24.65 2.88
C GLY A 783 12.33 23.62 3.82
N GLY A 784 12.44 22.35 3.39
CA GLY A 784 12.99 21.28 4.24
C GLY A 784 14.40 21.59 4.77
N CYS A 785 15.24 22.23 3.95
CA CYS A 785 16.59 22.63 4.37
C CYS A 785 16.68 24.11 4.75
N HIS A 786 15.81 24.97 4.24
CA HIS A 786 15.95 26.42 4.33
C HIS A 786 14.75 27.06 5.03
N VAL A 787 15.03 27.85 6.05
CA VAL A 787 14.05 28.71 6.71
C VAL A 787 14.45 30.17 6.46
N ILE A 788 13.53 30.99 5.96
CA ILE A 788 13.83 32.40 5.69
C ILE A 788 14.09 33.14 7.01
N GLY A 789 15.23 33.83 7.10
CA GLY A 789 15.67 34.58 8.28
C GLY A 789 16.37 33.76 9.36
N LYS A 790 16.54 32.44 9.15
CA LYS A 790 17.09 31.53 10.17
C LYS A 790 18.00 30.51 9.51
N VAL A 791 19.15 30.25 10.13
CA VAL A 791 19.96 29.08 9.77
C VAL A 791 19.23 27.83 10.28
N SER A 792 19.00 26.86 9.40
CA SER A 792 18.41 25.55 9.70
C SER A 792 19.43 24.46 9.31
N SER A 793 18.98 23.34 8.75
CA SER A 793 19.81 22.32 8.09
C SER A 793 20.62 22.86 6.90
N GLY A 794 20.17 23.96 6.31
CA GLY A 794 20.88 24.74 5.29
C GLY A 794 20.97 26.23 5.64
N PRO A 795 21.72 27.00 4.83
CA PRO A 795 21.93 28.44 5.08
C PRO A 795 20.61 29.22 4.97
N ASP A 796 20.54 30.33 5.73
CA ASP A 796 19.53 31.36 5.54
C ASP A 796 19.62 31.90 4.10
N LEU A 797 18.47 32.13 3.48
CA LEU A 797 18.32 32.62 2.11
C LEU A 797 17.97 34.11 2.03
N THR A 798 17.87 34.83 3.15
CA THR A 798 17.69 36.28 3.16
C THR A 798 18.87 36.97 2.45
N GLY A 799 18.59 37.80 1.44
CA GLY A 799 19.63 38.44 0.61
C GLY A 799 20.29 37.52 -0.40
N VAL A 800 19.75 36.33 -0.69
CA VAL A 800 20.40 35.35 -1.57
C VAL A 800 20.63 35.90 -2.98
N LEU A 801 19.77 36.79 -3.47
CA LEU A 801 19.93 37.40 -4.79
C LEU A 801 21.00 38.51 -4.79
N GLN A 802 21.67 38.77 -3.68
CA GLN A 802 22.76 39.75 -3.58
C GLN A 802 24.15 39.09 -3.48
N ARG A 803 24.22 37.78 -3.25
CA ARG A 803 25.47 37.06 -2.91
C ARG A 803 26.38 36.76 -4.11
N HIS A 804 25.86 36.82 -5.34
CA HIS A 804 26.59 36.41 -6.56
C HIS A 804 26.72 37.51 -7.63
N GLY A 805 26.71 38.79 -7.25
CA GLY A 805 26.93 39.92 -8.18
C GLY A 805 25.75 40.19 -9.12
N GLU A 806 26.00 40.86 -10.26
CA GLU A 806 24.95 41.35 -11.18
C GLU A 806 24.08 40.24 -11.80
N ASP A 807 24.60 39.00 -11.90
CA ASP A 807 23.88 37.84 -12.45
C ASP A 807 23.27 36.92 -11.38
N SER A 808 23.16 37.37 -10.12
CA SER A 808 22.82 36.49 -8.99
C SER A 808 21.50 35.73 -9.16
N ALA A 809 20.44 36.37 -9.69
CA ALA A 809 19.17 35.69 -9.95
C ALA A 809 19.30 34.55 -10.98
N LYS A 810 20.14 34.76 -12.01
CA LYS A 810 20.44 33.74 -13.01
C LYS A 810 21.30 32.62 -12.43
N TRP A 811 22.25 32.96 -11.56
CA TRP A 811 23.07 31.98 -10.84
C TRP A 811 22.19 31.10 -9.94
N VAL A 812 21.29 31.70 -9.14
CA VAL A 812 20.37 30.98 -8.26
C VAL A 812 19.43 30.09 -9.07
N ALA A 813 18.84 30.60 -10.15
CA ALA A 813 17.98 29.79 -11.03
C ALA A 813 18.71 28.56 -11.60
N ASN A 814 19.95 28.74 -12.06
CA ASN A 814 20.78 27.64 -12.56
C ASN A 814 21.14 26.64 -11.46
N PHE A 815 21.39 27.13 -10.24
CA PHE A 815 21.70 26.26 -9.10
C PHE A 815 20.49 25.42 -8.68
N VAL A 816 19.29 26.01 -8.62
CA VAL A 816 18.03 25.27 -8.36
C VAL A 816 17.77 24.23 -9.45
N LYS A 817 18.00 24.56 -10.73
CA LYS A 817 17.78 23.65 -11.87
C LYS A 817 18.75 22.48 -11.91
N ASN A 818 20.01 22.70 -11.57
CA ASN A 818 21.06 21.68 -11.61
C ASN A 818 22.12 21.89 -10.51
N PRO A 819 21.82 21.52 -9.25
CA PRO A 819 22.73 21.73 -8.12
C PRO A 819 24.09 21.07 -8.31
N ALA A 820 24.11 19.88 -8.93
CA ALA A 820 25.32 19.08 -9.13
C ALA A 820 26.40 19.80 -9.95
N SER A 821 25.99 20.68 -10.88
CA SER A 821 26.93 21.48 -11.68
C SER A 821 27.73 22.49 -10.85
N LYS A 822 27.26 22.83 -9.66
CA LYS A 822 27.82 23.91 -8.81
C LYS A 822 28.58 23.41 -7.58
N TYR A 823 28.50 22.13 -7.21
CA TYR A 823 29.10 21.60 -5.97
C TYR A 823 30.62 21.83 -5.83
N LYS A 824 31.34 21.99 -6.95
CA LYS A 824 32.78 22.25 -6.95
C LYS A 824 33.15 23.73 -6.86
N GLU A 825 32.18 24.65 -6.98
CA GLU A 825 32.45 26.08 -6.82
C GLU A 825 32.86 26.38 -5.37
N PRO A 826 33.89 27.22 -5.12
CA PRO A 826 34.43 27.42 -3.78
C PRO A 826 33.39 27.82 -2.72
N TYR A 827 32.44 28.69 -3.07
CA TYR A 827 31.36 29.10 -2.17
C TYR A 827 30.44 27.93 -1.80
N VAL A 828 29.95 27.19 -2.80
CA VAL A 828 29.03 26.06 -2.59
C VAL A 828 29.74 24.93 -1.84
N LYS A 829 31.01 24.65 -2.17
CA LYS A 829 31.82 23.68 -1.43
C LYS A 829 31.98 24.09 0.03
N GLY A 830 32.26 25.36 0.32
CA GLY A 830 32.35 25.86 1.69
C GLY A 830 31.04 25.68 2.47
N MET A 831 29.89 25.91 1.83
CA MET A 831 28.59 25.64 2.44
C MET A 831 28.36 24.14 2.67
N ILE A 832 28.70 23.28 1.69
CA ILE A 832 28.59 21.83 1.83
C ILE A 832 29.46 21.33 3.00
N ASP A 833 30.69 21.82 3.12
CA ASP A 833 31.60 21.42 4.20
C ASP A 833 31.09 21.91 5.58
N TYR A 834 30.50 23.11 5.64
CA TYR A 834 29.97 23.69 6.88
C TYR A 834 28.69 22.99 7.36
N PHE A 835 27.72 22.79 6.47
CA PHE A 835 26.44 22.16 6.78
C PHE A 835 26.48 20.63 6.68
N ASN A 836 27.58 20.07 6.18
CA ASN A 836 27.74 18.66 5.84
C ASN A 836 26.58 18.10 4.97
N LEU A 837 26.02 18.95 4.11
CA LEU A 837 24.81 18.66 3.33
C LEU A 837 24.94 19.23 1.91
N LYS A 838 24.51 18.45 0.90
CA LYS A 838 24.43 18.90 -0.50
C LYS A 838 22.97 19.18 -0.86
N MET A 839 22.71 20.29 -1.53
CA MET A 839 21.38 20.62 -2.04
C MET A 839 20.95 19.61 -3.11
N PRO A 840 19.92 18.77 -2.91
CA PRO A 840 19.46 17.82 -3.92
C PRO A 840 18.77 18.53 -5.09
N ASN A 841 18.72 17.87 -6.25
CA ASN A 841 17.93 18.37 -7.38
C ASN A 841 16.43 18.13 -7.12
N GLN A 842 15.68 19.21 -6.91
CA GLN A 842 14.24 19.15 -6.64
C GLN A 842 13.38 18.90 -7.90
N ASN A 843 14.01 18.88 -9.08
CA ASN A 843 13.37 18.72 -10.39
C ASN A 843 12.25 19.75 -10.64
N MET A 844 12.52 21.00 -10.28
CA MET A 844 11.60 22.13 -10.50
C MET A 844 11.50 22.48 -11.99
N SER A 845 10.29 22.83 -12.42
CA SER A 845 10.05 23.39 -13.76
C SER A 845 10.60 24.81 -13.90
N ASP A 846 10.79 25.26 -15.14
CA ASP A 846 11.29 26.62 -15.41
C ASP A 846 10.33 27.71 -14.91
N GLU A 847 9.03 27.43 -14.86
CA GLU A 847 8.02 28.34 -14.32
C GLU A 847 8.09 28.40 -12.79
N GLU A 848 8.21 27.26 -12.11
CA GLU A 848 8.42 27.21 -10.65
C GLU A 848 9.70 27.94 -10.24
N ILE A 849 10.80 27.73 -10.97
CA ILE A 849 12.07 28.44 -10.70
C ILE A 849 11.89 29.95 -10.85
N LYS A 850 11.19 30.40 -11.90
CA LYS A 850 10.93 31.83 -12.12
C LYS A 850 10.09 32.43 -11.00
N ASP A 851 9.01 31.75 -10.59
CA ASP A 851 8.17 32.22 -9.49
C ASP A 851 8.96 32.20 -8.16
N ILE A 852 9.81 31.21 -7.88
CA ILE A 852 10.71 31.18 -6.71
C ILE A 852 11.66 32.39 -6.70
N ILE A 853 12.19 32.80 -7.85
CA ILE A 853 13.03 34.01 -7.94
C ILE A 853 12.23 35.27 -7.59
N GLU A 854 10.97 35.38 -8.01
CA GLU A 854 10.09 36.50 -7.57
C GLU A 854 9.84 36.45 -6.06
N TYR A 855 9.69 35.26 -5.48
CA TYR A 855 9.61 35.11 -4.03
C TYR A 855 10.88 35.57 -3.32
N PHE A 856 12.06 35.20 -3.82
CA PHE A 856 13.32 35.69 -3.24
C PHE A 856 13.52 37.20 -3.39
N LYS A 857 13.03 37.83 -4.46
CA LYS A 857 13.02 39.31 -4.57
C LYS A 857 12.16 39.93 -3.48
N TRP A 858 11.01 39.34 -3.19
CA TRP A 858 10.15 39.78 -2.11
C TRP A 858 10.78 39.56 -0.73
N VAL A 859 11.46 38.43 -0.51
CA VAL A 859 12.26 38.19 0.70
C VAL A 859 13.33 39.26 0.85
N ASP A 860 14.04 39.61 -0.23
CA ASP A 860 15.10 40.61 -0.21
C ASP A 860 14.56 42.04 0.01
N GLU A 861 13.40 42.38 -0.55
CA GLU A 861 12.69 43.64 -0.29
C GLU A 861 12.32 43.78 1.20
N ASN A 862 12.00 42.66 1.84
CA ASN A 862 11.63 42.58 3.24
C ASN A 862 12.79 42.08 4.13
N ALA A 863 14.03 42.09 3.64
CA ALA A 863 15.18 41.49 4.33
C ALA A 863 15.42 42.09 5.72
N ASN A 864 15.09 43.37 5.91
CA ASN A 864 15.18 44.06 7.20
C ASN A 864 14.19 43.53 8.24
N LEU A 865 13.20 42.73 7.84
CA LEU A 865 12.20 42.13 8.71
C LEU A 865 12.60 40.76 9.26
N PHE A 866 13.48 40.04 8.56
CA PHE A 866 13.82 38.66 8.87
C PHE A 866 14.96 38.53 9.89
#